data_AF-A0AAD3RXL1-F1
#
_entry.id   AF-A0AAD3RXL1-F1
#
_cell.length_a   1.000
_cell.length_b   1.000
_cell.length_c   1.000
_cell.angle_alpha   90.00
_cell.angle_beta   90.00
_cell.angle_gamma   90.00
#
_symmetry.space_group_name_H-M   'P 1'
#
loop_
_entity.id
_entity.type
_entity.pdbx_description
1 polymer ?
#
loop_
_entity_poly.entity_id
_entity_poly.type
_entity_poly.pdbx_seq_one_letter_code
_entity_poly.pdbx_strand_id
1 'polypeptide(L)'
;MAMASKLFLIIFLFPSLEAALQEPHQNTGQAMQAMITRACADAEDQTSCLSNIQSRLPKYDRLQNVTSVLAAAIEATIDQAQLAIGSVTRFASLSSSSSREQIAIEDCKELLDFTVTELGWSLGEMRKLRSSPVAGNNRRGRRSREEDLKAWLSAALGNQDTCLEGFEGTNRHVENNIKGSLKQVSQLVNNVLTLYTQMHSLPFRVPRSSNNGTGKNNESPDYPKWLTDGDKELLVSSQKGMHVDAVVSLDESGKYRSISEAIFEAPSYSNRRYVIYVNKGVYHENIDMKKKKTNIMLVGDGIGETVISGSRNFMQGWTTFRTPTVAVSGKGFIARGITFRNTAGPHTAQAVALRVDSDQSAFYQCSMEGYQDTLYSHSLRQFYRDCNIYGTIDFLFGNGAAVFQNCNIYTRVPLPLQKVTVAAQGRKSPDQSTGFIIQDSFVYATQPTYLGRPWKLFSRVVYLNTYMSQMVQPRGWLEWYGSFALGTLYFGEYRNYGPGSSLSGRVRWPGYHIIQDPSTASYFTVGRFIDGMSWLPATGVKFSAGALCRCRRRFQASFNKIGRLDINYVDKMISNLKIWLSATITYQETCIDGFENATGNAGEKVRNLLKTAMELSSNGLAITSHAHALCCRDVIPSWLDEPQWKLHRTQMPEAVEPNVVVTEDGTGKFKNKAYLARPWKVCSKMIIMEFYLEDLIDSDGWLPWMETSELSACHYGEYNNAGPGANMIGNVKWHDAKTITSTCANKYIPSIFLGCDE
;
A
#
# COMPACT_ATOMS: atom_id res chain seq x y z
N MET A 1 20.05 58.53 34.72
CA MET A 1 18.71 59.06 35.05
C MET A 1 18.56 60.36 34.28
N ALA A 2 17.56 60.63 33.43
CA ALA A 2 16.40 59.90 32.96
C ALA A 2 15.91 60.61 31.68
N MET A 3 15.36 59.82 30.76
CA MET A 3 14.31 60.10 29.76
C MET A 3 14.36 61.29 28.77
N ALA A 4 14.07 60.92 27.52
CA ALA A 4 13.28 61.61 26.48
C ALA A 4 13.94 62.81 25.77
N SER A 5 14.46 62.60 24.56
CA SER A 5 13.73 62.69 23.27
C SER A 5 13.61 64.13 22.74
N LYS A 6 14.42 64.46 21.72
CA LYS A 6 13.95 64.91 20.39
C LYS A 6 15.08 65.51 19.53
N LEU A 7 15.11 65.05 18.28
CA LEU A 7 15.35 65.79 17.02
C LEU A 7 16.77 66.21 16.60
N PHE A 8 16.97 66.08 15.27
CA PHE A 8 18.07 66.52 14.37
C PHE A 8 19.31 65.61 14.38
N LEU A 9 19.84 65.07 13.27
CA LEU A 9 19.81 65.39 11.83
C LEU A 9 20.29 64.08 11.12
N ILE A 10 19.74 63.57 10.00
CA ILE A 10 20.10 63.93 8.61
C ILE A 10 19.04 63.36 7.65
N ILE A 11 18.47 64.29 6.87
CA ILE A 11 17.68 64.11 5.65
C ILE A 11 18.66 64.20 4.47
N PHE A 12 18.58 63.27 3.50
CA PHE A 12 18.89 63.40 2.06
C PHE A 12 18.82 61.95 1.50
N LEU A 13 18.15 61.53 0.44
CA LEU A 13 17.38 62.10 -0.67
C LEU A 13 16.66 60.89 -1.30
N PHE A 14 15.33 60.92 -1.33
CA PHE A 14 14.58 60.20 -2.36
C PHE A 14 14.28 61.21 -3.47
N PRO A 15 14.60 60.92 -4.74
CA PRO A 15 13.83 61.48 -5.82
C PRO A 15 12.90 60.42 -6.41
N SER A 16 11.62 60.79 -6.37
CA SER A 16 10.66 60.70 -7.48
C SER A 16 10.31 59.32 -8.01
N LEU A 17 9.25 58.83 -7.38
CA LEU A 17 8.21 57.92 -7.87
C LEU A 17 7.53 58.48 -9.14
N GLU A 18 8.25 58.62 -10.26
CA GLU A 18 7.66 59.14 -11.51
C GLU A 18 8.43 58.63 -12.75
N ALA A 19 8.52 57.29 -12.86
CA ALA A 19 8.92 56.61 -14.10
C ALA A 19 8.18 55.27 -14.28
N ALA A 20 6.95 55.18 -13.77
CA ALA A 20 6.08 53.99 -13.88
C ALA A 20 5.10 54.07 -15.06
N LEU A 21 5.50 54.72 -16.15
CA LEU A 21 4.78 54.73 -17.43
C LEU A 21 5.78 54.64 -18.59
N GLN A 22 6.53 53.54 -18.64
CA GLN A 22 7.25 53.11 -19.84
C GLN A 22 7.13 51.58 -19.98
N GLU A 23 6.93 51.17 -21.23
CA GLU A 23 6.36 49.90 -21.71
C GLU A 23 6.94 48.58 -21.16
N PRO A 24 6.18 47.46 -21.18
CA PRO A 24 6.56 46.18 -20.58
C PRO A 24 7.51 45.30 -21.42
N HIS A 25 8.31 45.84 -22.35
CA HIS A 25 9.05 45.01 -23.33
C HIS A 25 10.50 44.62 -22.95
N GLN A 26 11.14 45.21 -21.91
CA GLN A 26 12.56 44.96 -21.61
C GLN A 26 12.89 43.81 -20.62
N ASN A 27 11.91 43.28 -19.86
CA ASN A 27 12.18 42.29 -18.79
C ASN A 27 12.29 40.83 -19.27
N THR A 28 11.68 40.47 -20.40
CA THR A 28 11.59 39.07 -20.87
C THR A 28 12.93 38.56 -21.43
N GLY A 29 13.67 39.41 -22.14
CA GLY A 29 14.95 39.04 -22.76
C GLY A 29 16.06 38.70 -21.74
N GLN A 30 16.15 39.48 -20.64
CA GLN A 30 17.12 39.21 -19.57
C GLN A 30 16.80 37.90 -18.82
N ALA A 31 15.52 37.64 -18.55
CA ALA A 31 15.09 36.40 -17.90
C ALA A 31 15.35 35.16 -18.78
N MET A 32 15.13 35.27 -20.09
CA MET A 32 15.47 34.22 -21.05
C MET A 32 16.98 33.96 -21.08
N GLN A 33 17.81 35.02 -21.14
CA GLN A 33 19.26 34.87 -21.16
C GLN A 33 19.78 34.20 -19.88
N ALA A 34 19.23 34.55 -18.71
CA ALA A 34 19.60 33.91 -17.44
C ALA A 34 19.27 32.41 -17.43
N MET A 35 18.13 31.99 -17.99
CA MET A 35 17.79 30.56 -18.11
C MET A 35 18.64 29.83 -19.14
N ILE A 36 19.00 30.47 -20.25
CA ILE A 36 19.91 29.88 -21.24
C ILE A 36 21.28 29.62 -20.61
N THR A 37 21.82 30.61 -19.88
CA THR A 37 23.07 30.42 -19.12
C THR A 37 22.95 29.28 -18.12
N ARG A 38 21.81 29.16 -17.43
CA ARG A 38 21.59 28.10 -16.45
C ARG A 38 21.35 26.72 -17.08
N ALA A 39 20.78 26.64 -18.28
CA ALA A 39 20.65 25.40 -19.05
C ALA A 39 22.01 24.80 -19.41
N CYS A 40 23.02 25.67 -19.54
CA CYS A 40 24.40 25.31 -19.88
C CYS A 40 25.34 25.37 -18.66
N ALA A 41 24.81 25.54 -17.44
CA ALA A 41 25.62 25.55 -16.23
C ALA A 41 26.39 24.23 -16.12
N ASP A 42 27.69 24.28 -15.80
CA ASP A 42 28.54 23.11 -15.63
C ASP A 42 28.70 22.18 -16.86
N ALA A 43 28.17 22.55 -18.04
CA ALA A 43 28.42 21.84 -19.27
C ALA A 43 29.91 21.89 -19.63
N GLU A 44 30.49 20.77 -20.07
CA GLU A 44 31.91 20.68 -20.44
C GLU A 44 32.30 21.68 -21.55
N ASP A 45 31.40 21.91 -22.51
CA ASP A 45 31.51 22.97 -23.51
C ASP A 45 30.29 23.92 -23.42
N GLN A 46 30.42 24.94 -22.58
CA GLN A 46 29.37 25.94 -22.37
C GLN A 46 29.06 26.73 -23.66
N THR A 47 30.07 27.06 -24.46
CA THR A 47 29.90 27.86 -25.68
C THR A 47 29.11 27.10 -26.74
N SER A 48 29.42 25.82 -26.94
CA SER A 48 28.65 24.95 -27.83
C SER A 48 27.24 24.71 -27.31
N CYS A 49 27.06 24.55 -25.99
CA CYS A 49 25.73 24.45 -25.39
C CYS A 49 24.88 25.72 -25.65
N LEU A 50 25.44 26.91 -25.39
CA LEU A 50 24.75 28.18 -25.58
C LEU A 50 24.34 28.40 -27.03
N SER A 51 25.28 28.21 -27.97
CA SER A 51 25.01 28.37 -29.41
C SER A 51 23.98 27.36 -29.93
N ASN A 52 23.99 26.13 -29.42
CA ASN A 52 23.00 25.11 -29.75
C ASN A 52 21.58 25.47 -29.26
N ILE A 53 21.44 25.98 -28.05
CA ILE A 53 20.13 26.41 -27.55
C ILE A 53 19.66 27.64 -28.35
N GLN A 54 20.53 28.64 -28.54
CA GLN A 54 20.19 29.88 -29.24
C GLN A 54 19.74 29.66 -30.68
N SER A 55 20.42 28.77 -31.43
CA SER A 55 20.04 28.44 -32.81
C SER A 55 18.68 27.73 -32.95
N ARG A 56 18.18 27.10 -31.87
CA ARG A 56 16.89 26.37 -31.85
C ARG A 56 15.72 27.23 -31.37
N LEU A 57 15.98 28.31 -30.64
CA LEU A 57 14.93 29.22 -30.13
C LEU A 57 13.97 29.71 -31.23
N PRO A 58 14.42 30.10 -32.45
CA PRO A 58 13.53 30.54 -33.51
C PRO A 58 12.48 29.49 -33.93
N LYS A 59 12.79 28.18 -33.81
CA LYS A 59 11.86 27.09 -34.14
C LYS A 59 10.63 27.05 -33.22
N TYR A 60 10.76 27.58 -32.02
CA TYR A 60 9.71 27.56 -30.99
C TYR A 60 8.93 28.87 -30.89
N ASP A 61 9.11 29.76 -31.88
CA ASP A 61 8.75 31.17 -31.74
C ASP A 61 7.39 31.57 -32.33
N ARG A 62 6.73 32.42 -31.52
CA ARG A 62 5.63 33.37 -31.78
C ARG A 62 5.47 34.32 -30.58
N LEU A 63 6.07 34.03 -29.41
CA LEU A 63 5.86 34.79 -28.16
C LEU A 63 7.10 34.89 -27.24
N GLN A 64 8.27 34.35 -27.59
CA GLN A 64 9.49 34.39 -26.72
C GLN A 64 9.22 34.08 -25.23
N ASN A 65 8.60 32.93 -24.95
CA ASN A 65 8.27 32.52 -23.58
C ASN A 65 9.35 31.63 -22.95
N VAL A 66 9.41 31.64 -21.62
CA VAL A 66 10.27 30.80 -20.77
C VAL A 66 10.21 29.30 -21.12
N THR A 67 9.02 28.80 -21.50
CA THR A 67 8.81 27.41 -21.94
C THR A 67 9.54 27.06 -23.25
N SER A 68 9.82 28.05 -24.11
CA SER A 68 10.56 27.86 -25.36
C SER A 68 12.05 27.58 -25.10
N VAL A 69 12.63 28.18 -24.05
CA VAL A 69 14.03 27.92 -23.65
C VAL A 69 14.18 26.47 -23.18
N LEU A 70 13.26 25.99 -22.35
CA LEU A 70 13.29 24.61 -21.88
C LEU A 70 13.10 23.60 -23.03
N ALA A 71 12.21 23.89 -23.99
CA ALA A 71 12.03 23.04 -25.17
C ALA A 71 13.28 22.98 -26.06
N ALA A 72 13.92 24.13 -26.29
CA ALA A 72 15.18 24.22 -27.03
C ALA A 72 16.32 23.50 -26.30
N ALA A 73 16.39 23.60 -24.97
CA ALA A 73 17.37 22.88 -24.16
C ALA A 73 17.17 21.36 -24.20
N ILE A 74 15.93 20.88 -24.18
CA ILE A 74 15.62 19.44 -24.35
C ILE A 74 16.05 18.95 -25.74
N GLU A 75 15.72 19.68 -26.81
CA GLU A 75 16.12 19.33 -28.17
C GLU A 75 17.66 19.32 -28.32
N ALA A 76 18.36 20.32 -27.79
CA ALA A 76 19.81 20.34 -27.77
C ALA A 76 20.41 19.15 -26.98
N THR A 77 19.78 18.76 -25.87
CA THR A 77 20.20 17.58 -25.08
C THR A 77 19.97 16.27 -25.83
N ILE A 78 18.89 16.14 -26.61
CA ILE A 78 18.63 14.98 -27.48
C ILE A 78 19.77 14.84 -28.50
N ASP A 79 20.16 15.93 -29.16
CA ASP A 79 21.23 15.91 -30.15
C ASP A 79 22.57 15.49 -29.52
N GLN A 80 22.86 15.97 -28.30
CA GLN A 80 24.05 15.55 -27.56
C GLN A 80 24.01 14.06 -27.17
N ALA A 81 22.85 13.53 -26.79
CA ALA A 81 22.69 12.10 -26.52
C ALA A 81 22.90 11.25 -27.78
N GLN A 82 22.42 11.71 -28.95
CA GLN A 82 22.67 11.04 -30.23
C GLN A 82 24.16 11.06 -30.62
N LEU A 83 24.87 12.18 -30.37
CA LEU A 83 26.32 12.25 -30.55
C LEU A 83 27.05 11.25 -29.63
N ALA A 84 26.61 11.10 -28.39
CA ALA A 84 27.17 10.10 -27.47
C ALA A 84 26.95 8.66 -27.97
N ILE A 85 25.80 8.33 -28.57
CA ILE A 85 25.56 7.03 -29.22
C ILE A 85 26.57 6.81 -30.37
N GLY A 86 26.83 7.84 -31.16
CA GLY A 86 27.84 7.83 -32.22
C GLY A 86 29.25 7.55 -31.67
N SER A 87 29.63 8.20 -30.57
CA SER A 87 30.90 7.95 -29.87
C SER A 87 31.02 6.52 -29.39
N VAL A 88 30.00 5.98 -28.71
CA VAL A 88 29.98 4.59 -28.23
C VAL A 88 30.14 3.62 -29.39
N THR A 89 29.43 3.84 -30.49
CA THR A 89 29.49 2.99 -31.68
C THR A 89 30.87 3.02 -32.33
N ARG A 90 31.49 4.20 -32.42
CA ARG A 90 32.85 4.37 -32.97
C ARG A 90 33.88 3.62 -32.12
N PHE A 91 33.89 3.83 -30.80
CA PHE A 91 34.87 3.17 -29.94
C PHE A 91 34.64 1.66 -29.82
N ALA A 92 33.38 1.21 -29.90
CA ALA A 92 33.06 -0.21 -30.00
C ALA A 92 33.70 -0.86 -31.23
N SER A 93 33.69 -0.20 -32.40
CA SER A 93 34.29 -0.72 -33.62
C SER A 93 35.83 -0.82 -33.58
N LEU A 94 36.47 -0.10 -32.66
CA LEU A 94 37.92 -0.03 -32.50
C LEU A 94 38.46 -0.98 -31.40
N SER A 95 37.57 -1.65 -30.66
CA SER A 95 37.94 -2.50 -29.53
C SER A 95 37.94 -3.98 -29.90
N SER A 96 38.98 -4.72 -29.50
CA SER A 96 39.00 -6.18 -29.49
C SER A 96 38.27 -6.70 -28.24
N SER A 97 36.95 -6.50 -28.22
CA SER A 97 36.17 -6.57 -26.98
C SER A 97 35.90 -8.01 -26.50
N SER A 98 36.05 -8.21 -25.18
CA SER A 98 35.52 -9.41 -24.50
C SER A 98 34.00 -9.50 -24.63
N SER A 99 33.42 -10.69 -24.47
CA SER A 99 31.96 -10.89 -24.52
C SER A 99 31.20 -9.96 -23.55
N ARG A 100 31.72 -9.75 -22.33
CA ARG A 100 31.14 -8.82 -21.35
C ARG A 100 31.18 -7.36 -21.83
N GLU A 101 32.30 -6.94 -22.40
CA GLU A 101 32.44 -5.57 -22.92
C GLU A 101 31.50 -5.32 -24.11
N GLN A 102 31.27 -6.32 -24.98
CA GLN A 102 30.26 -6.22 -26.03
C GLN A 102 28.84 -6.05 -25.48
N ILE A 103 28.48 -6.82 -24.44
CA ILE A 103 27.18 -6.66 -23.76
C ILE A 103 27.06 -5.26 -23.16
N ALA A 104 28.10 -4.75 -22.49
CA ALA A 104 28.13 -3.42 -21.91
C ALA A 104 27.97 -2.31 -22.96
N ILE A 105 28.58 -2.46 -24.14
CA ILE A 105 28.43 -1.54 -25.27
C ILE A 105 26.98 -1.50 -25.75
N GLU A 106 26.36 -2.66 -25.96
CA GLU A 106 24.96 -2.73 -26.41
C GLU A 106 23.99 -2.21 -25.35
N ASP A 107 24.25 -2.48 -24.07
CA ASP A 107 23.52 -1.88 -22.96
C ASP A 107 23.61 -0.35 -23.00
N CYS A 108 24.82 0.17 -23.20
CA CYS A 108 25.01 1.62 -23.24
C CYS A 108 24.27 2.28 -24.40
N LYS A 109 24.31 1.68 -25.60
CA LYS A 109 23.54 2.17 -26.76
C LYS A 109 22.04 2.16 -26.46
N GLU A 110 21.52 1.07 -25.90
CA GLU A 110 20.10 0.94 -25.54
C GLU A 110 19.68 1.99 -24.48
N LEU A 111 20.51 2.19 -23.45
CA LEU A 111 20.26 3.17 -22.40
C LEU A 111 20.29 4.61 -22.91
N LEU A 112 21.19 4.94 -23.84
CA LEU A 112 21.21 6.25 -24.48
C LEU A 112 20.01 6.46 -25.41
N ASP A 113 19.58 5.43 -26.14
CA ASP A 113 18.33 5.47 -26.92
C ASP A 113 17.11 5.70 -26.00
N PHE A 114 17.12 5.11 -24.81
CA PHE A 114 16.09 5.37 -23.80
C PHE A 114 16.07 6.83 -23.35
N THR A 115 17.23 7.44 -23.13
CA THR A 115 17.35 8.87 -22.83
C THR A 115 16.78 9.72 -23.97
N VAL A 116 17.13 9.43 -25.23
CA VAL A 116 16.60 10.14 -26.40
C VAL A 116 15.07 10.03 -26.43
N THR A 117 14.53 8.83 -26.22
CA THR A 117 13.09 8.57 -26.20
C THR A 117 12.37 9.35 -25.09
N GLU A 118 12.90 9.33 -23.86
CA GLU A 118 12.30 10.01 -22.70
C GLU A 118 12.34 11.54 -22.83
N LEU A 119 13.43 12.10 -23.36
CA LEU A 119 13.52 13.51 -23.72
C LEU A 119 12.54 13.86 -24.86
N GLY A 120 12.39 12.99 -25.86
CA GLY A 120 11.43 13.16 -26.95
C GLY A 120 9.98 13.18 -26.47
N TRP A 121 9.61 12.26 -25.56
CA TRP A 121 8.31 12.28 -24.88
C TRP A 121 8.10 13.58 -24.11
N SER A 122 9.13 14.04 -23.40
CA SER A 122 9.07 15.29 -22.65
C SER A 122 8.81 16.49 -23.56
N LEU A 123 9.49 16.56 -24.70
CA LEU A 123 9.27 17.61 -25.69
C LEU A 123 7.85 17.57 -26.29
N GLY A 124 7.35 16.37 -26.58
CA GLY A 124 5.98 16.16 -27.07
C GLY A 124 4.92 16.66 -26.10
N GLU A 125 5.09 16.39 -24.80
CA GLU A 125 4.11 16.79 -23.77
C GLU A 125 4.18 18.30 -23.48
N MET A 126 5.36 18.90 -23.53
CA MET A 126 5.52 20.36 -23.47
C MET A 126 4.76 21.08 -24.59
N ARG A 127 4.75 20.53 -25.82
CA ARG A 127 3.96 21.11 -26.93
C ARG A 127 2.47 21.10 -26.62
N LYS A 128 1.95 20.01 -26.03
CA LYS A 128 0.53 19.90 -25.62
C LYS A 128 0.17 20.84 -24.48
N LEU A 129 1.09 21.11 -23.56
CA LEU A 129 0.89 22.10 -22.49
C LEU A 129 0.76 23.53 -23.05
N ARG A 130 1.45 23.85 -24.15
CA ARG A 130 1.35 25.16 -24.82
C ARG A 130 0.04 25.34 -25.61
N SER A 131 -0.51 24.25 -26.16
CA SER A 131 -1.71 24.30 -27.01
C SER A 131 -3.04 24.18 -26.27
N SER A 132 -3.06 23.85 -24.97
CA SER A 132 -4.31 23.78 -24.18
C SER A 132 -4.70 25.15 -23.59
N PRO A 133 -5.86 25.73 -23.93
CA PRO A 133 -6.33 26.97 -23.31
C PRO A 133 -6.63 26.76 -21.82
N VAL A 134 -6.36 27.79 -21.01
CA VAL A 134 -6.59 27.86 -19.55
C VAL A 134 -8.08 28.07 -19.25
N ALA A 135 -8.97 27.35 -19.94
CA ALA A 135 -10.41 27.39 -19.63
C ALA A 135 -10.69 26.44 -18.46
N GLY A 136 -11.32 26.98 -17.41
CA GLY A 136 -11.49 26.35 -16.10
C GLY A 136 -12.28 25.04 -16.16
N ASN A 137 -11.57 23.92 -16.17
CA ASN A 137 -11.94 22.61 -15.61
C ASN A 137 -10.82 21.54 -15.72
N ASN A 138 -9.77 21.79 -16.52
CA ASN A 138 -8.69 20.81 -16.77
C ASN A 138 -7.44 20.91 -15.85
N ARG A 139 -7.57 21.40 -14.60
CA ARG A 139 -6.43 21.50 -13.66
C ARG A 139 -5.75 20.16 -13.39
N ARG A 140 -6.52 19.06 -13.32
CA ARG A 140 -5.99 17.70 -13.10
C ARG A 140 -5.18 17.20 -14.29
N GLY A 141 -5.65 17.47 -15.51
CA GLY A 141 -4.93 17.12 -16.74
C GLY A 141 -3.59 17.83 -16.85
N ARG A 142 -3.54 19.14 -16.53
CA ARG A 142 -2.29 19.90 -16.52
C ARG A 142 -1.27 19.35 -15.52
N ARG A 143 -1.69 19.10 -14.28
CA ARG A 143 -0.82 18.52 -13.24
C ARG A 143 -0.26 17.16 -13.67
N SER A 144 -1.09 16.29 -14.22
CA SER A 144 -0.64 14.96 -14.68
C SER A 144 0.45 15.06 -15.75
N ARG A 145 0.31 16.00 -16.70
CA ARG A 145 1.36 16.29 -17.70
C ARG A 145 2.65 16.83 -17.08
N GLU A 146 2.55 17.67 -16.06
CA GLU A 146 3.71 18.17 -15.32
C GLU A 146 4.45 17.05 -14.55
N GLU A 147 3.70 16.09 -13.99
CA GLU A 147 4.29 14.90 -13.34
C GLU A 147 4.93 13.95 -14.38
N ASP A 148 4.33 13.80 -15.57
CA ASP A 148 4.91 13.02 -16.68
C ASP A 148 6.27 13.58 -17.11
N LEU A 149 6.36 14.90 -17.34
CA LEU A 149 7.62 15.57 -17.66
C LEU A 149 8.70 15.31 -16.60
N LYS A 150 8.33 15.46 -15.32
CA LYS A 150 9.28 15.25 -14.23
C LYS A 150 9.76 13.81 -14.16
N ALA A 151 8.87 12.84 -14.38
CA ALA A 151 9.19 11.42 -14.37
C ALA A 151 10.16 11.04 -15.51
N TRP A 152 9.89 11.51 -16.73
CA TRP A 152 10.72 11.19 -17.90
C TRP A 152 12.07 11.88 -17.88
N LEU A 153 12.14 13.16 -17.47
CA LEU A 153 13.43 13.85 -17.25
C LEU A 153 14.24 13.17 -16.15
N SER A 154 13.59 12.70 -15.08
CA SER A 154 14.27 11.97 -14.00
C SER A 154 14.84 10.63 -14.48
N ALA A 155 14.11 9.91 -15.34
CA ALA A 155 14.56 8.65 -15.94
C ALA A 155 15.74 8.87 -16.91
N ALA A 156 15.65 9.89 -17.76
CA ALA A 156 16.66 10.21 -18.75
C ALA A 156 18.05 10.46 -18.16
N LEU A 157 18.09 10.98 -16.91
CA LEU A 157 19.31 11.25 -16.13
C LEU A 157 19.94 10.00 -15.50
N GLY A 158 19.16 8.92 -15.32
CA GLY A 158 19.64 7.68 -14.71
C GLY A 158 20.41 6.78 -15.68
N ASN A 159 20.04 6.80 -16.97
CA ASN A 159 20.51 5.83 -17.96
C ASN A 159 22.03 5.87 -18.21
N GLN A 160 22.67 7.04 -18.13
CA GLN A 160 24.11 7.16 -18.38
C GLN A 160 24.94 6.49 -17.28
N ASP A 161 24.47 6.52 -16.02
CA ASP A 161 25.16 5.85 -14.92
C ASP A 161 25.09 4.33 -15.11
N THR A 162 23.91 3.80 -15.46
CA THR A 162 23.76 2.38 -15.74
C THR A 162 24.60 1.94 -16.95
N CYS A 163 24.76 2.80 -17.97
CA CYS A 163 25.69 2.55 -19.07
C CYS A 163 27.12 2.38 -18.55
N LEU A 164 27.61 3.32 -17.72
CA LEU A 164 28.97 3.27 -17.18
C LEU A 164 29.18 2.05 -16.26
N GLU A 165 28.18 1.72 -15.44
CA GLU A 165 28.20 0.55 -14.56
C GLU A 165 28.23 -0.77 -15.33
N GLY A 166 27.67 -0.82 -16.55
CA GLY A 166 27.75 -1.97 -17.44
C GLY A 166 29.18 -2.41 -17.73
N PHE A 167 30.16 -1.48 -17.68
CA PHE A 167 31.58 -1.77 -17.90
C PHE A 167 32.29 -2.34 -16.66
N GLU A 168 31.60 -2.53 -15.52
CA GLU A 168 32.17 -3.17 -14.35
C GLU A 168 32.62 -4.62 -14.65
N GLY A 169 33.86 -4.94 -14.27
CA GLY A 169 34.48 -6.24 -14.58
C GLY A 169 35.04 -6.34 -16.00
N THR A 170 35.11 -5.24 -16.76
CA THR A 170 35.87 -5.14 -18.02
C THR A 170 37.23 -4.45 -17.81
N ASN A 171 38.05 -4.35 -18.85
CA ASN A 171 39.29 -3.56 -18.84
C ASN A 171 39.04 -2.02 -18.84
N ARG A 172 37.77 -1.59 -18.94
CA ARG A 172 37.32 -0.19 -18.96
C ARG A 172 37.89 0.65 -20.10
N HIS A 173 38.41 0.04 -21.17
CA HIS A 173 38.99 0.78 -22.29
C HIS A 173 37.92 1.64 -22.98
N VAL A 174 36.79 1.05 -23.35
CA VAL A 174 35.68 1.80 -23.95
C VAL A 174 35.08 2.79 -22.96
N GLU A 175 34.86 2.41 -21.69
CA GLU A 175 34.37 3.28 -20.62
C GLU A 175 35.17 4.59 -20.56
N ASN A 176 36.51 4.50 -20.50
CA ASN A 176 37.39 5.66 -20.36
C ASN A 176 37.31 6.62 -21.55
N ASN A 177 37.02 6.13 -22.75
CA ASN A 177 36.89 6.95 -23.96
C ASN A 177 35.51 7.61 -24.09
N ILE A 178 34.44 6.99 -23.56
CA ILE A 178 33.07 7.52 -23.69
C ILE A 178 32.60 8.31 -22.46
N LYS A 179 33.29 8.19 -21.32
CA LYS A 179 32.89 8.79 -20.04
C LYS A 179 32.69 10.30 -20.10
N GLY A 180 33.51 11.02 -20.87
CA GLY A 180 33.35 12.47 -21.10
C GLY A 180 32.01 12.78 -21.77
N SER A 181 31.72 12.15 -22.91
CA SER A 181 30.45 12.33 -23.62
C SER A 181 29.23 12.00 -22.75
N LEU A 182 29.29 10.92 -21.98
CA LEU A 182 28.18 10.53 -21.07
C LEU A 182 28.01 11.50 -19.90
N LYS A 183 29.11 12.05 -19.38
CA LYS A 183 29.08 13.09 -18.35
C LYS A 183 28.43 14.37 -18.87
N GLN A 184 28.77 14.78 -20.10
CA GLN A 184 28.15 15.94 -20.74
C GLN A 184 26.64 15.76 -20.91
N VAL A 185 26.19 14.60 -21.40
CA VAL A 185 24.75 14.29 -21.49
C VAL A 185 24.09 14.34 -20.11
N SER A 186 24.70 13.72 -19.10
CA SER A 186 24.18 13.74 -17.73
C SER A 186 24.01 15.17 -17.18
N GLN A 187 24.98 16.05 -17.43
CA GLN A 187 24.95 17.44 -17.00
C GLN A 187 23.81 18.21 -17.67
N LEU A 188 23.67 18.07 -18.99
CA LEU A 188 22.62 18.75 -19.75
C LEU A 188 21.22 18.30 -19.33
N VAL A 189 21.00 16.99 -19.15
CA VAL A 189 19.72 16.46 -18.65
C VAL A 189 19.43 16.99 -17.23
N ASN A 190 20.44 17.02 -16.35
CA ASN A 190 20.28 17.57 -15.01
C ASN A 190 19.91 19.06 -15.04
N ASN A 191 20.56 19.86 -15.88
CA ASN A 191 20.25 21.29 -16.01
C ASN A 191 18.82 21.53 -16.48
N VAL A 192 18.36 20.76 -17.47
CA VAL A 192 16.97 20.78 -17.95
C VAL A 192 16.00 20.44 -16.81
N LEU A 193 16.30 19.39 -16.03
CA LEU A 193 15.48 18.98 -14.88
C LEU A 193 15.45 20.04 -13.77
N THR A 194 16.58 20.68 -13.48
CA THR A 194 16.69 21.78 -12.51
C THR A 194 15.89 23.00 -12.97
N LEU A 195 16.03 23.41 -14.24
CA LEU A 195 15.25 24.49 -14.83
C LEU A 195 13.75 24.22 -14.74
N TYR A 196 13.34 23.01 -15.13
CA TYR A 196 11.96 22.58 -15.01
C TYR A 196 11.45 22.68 -13.57
N THR A 197 12.22 22.19 -12.61
CA THR A 197 11.84 22.20 -11.19
C THR A 197 11.76 23.63 -10.63
N GLN A 198 12.67 24.52 -11.02
CA GLN A 198 12.67 25.93 -10.61
C GLN A 198 11.48 26.71 -11.17
N MET A 199 11.11 26.45 -12.42
CA MET A 199 9.93 27.08 -13.03
C MET A 199 8.63 26.72 -12.28
N HIS A 200 8.55 25.52 -11.71
CA HIS A 200 7.36 25.01 -11.03
C HIS A 200 7.40 25.18 -9.51
N SER A 201 8.52 25.63 -8.92
CA SER A 201 8.65 25.94 -7.49
C SER A 201 8.32 27.40 -7.12
N LEU A 202 8.09 28.27 -8.12
CA LEU A 202 7.58 29.64 -7.89
C LEU A 202 6.11 29.61 -7.41
N PRO A 203 5.72 30.45 -6.44
CA PRO A 203 4.44 30.33 -5.75
C PRO A 203 3.28 30.68 -6.68
N PHE A 204 2.53 29.67 -7.13
CA PHE A 204 1.18 29.88 -7.61
C PHE A 204 0.30 30.39 -6.46
N ARG A 205 -0.24 31.60 -6.63
CA ARG A 205 -1.17 32.27 -5.70
C ARG A 205 -2.28 31.32 -5.26
N VAL A 206 -2.47 31.23 -3.95
CA VAL A 206 -3.60 30.60 -3.28
C VAL A 206 -4.91 31.19 -3.82
N PRO A 207 -5.89 30.39 -4.30
CA PRO A 207 -7.24 30.90 -4.47
C PRO A 207 -7.80 31.27 -3.11
N ARG A 208 -8.09 32.56 -2.91
CA ARG A 208 -8.88 33.05 -1.77
C ARG A 208 -10.17 32.23 -1.68
N SER A 209 -10.36 31.57 -0.55
CA SER A 209 -11.65 31.00 -0.17
C SER A 209 -12.64 32.14 0.00
N SER A 210 -13.66 32.19 -0.85
CA SER A 210 -14.87 32.98 -0.65
C SER A 210 -16.07 32.06 -0.85
N ASN A 211 -16.61 31.64 0.29
CA ASN A 211 -17.92 31.12 0.65
C ASN A 211 -18.96 30.63 -0.39
N ASN A 212 -19.65 29.58 0.08
CA ASN A 212 -21.07 29.24 -0.04
C ASN A 212 -21.58 28.77 -1.41
N GLY A 213 -21.68 27.45 -1.53
CA GLY A 213 -22.56 26.76 -2.47
C GLY A 213 -22.92 25.39 -1.94
N THR A 214 -23.99 25.31 -1.16
CA THR A 214 -24.71 24.06 -0.88
C THR A 214 -25.30 23.54 -2.19
N GLY A 215 -24.74 22.45 -2.71
CA GLY A 215 -25.29 21.71 -3.85
C GLY A 215 -25.17 20.22 -3.60
N LYS A 216 -26.28 19.60 -3.16
CA LYS A 216 -26.46 18.15 -3.16
C LYS A 216 -26.64 17.71 -4.62
N ASN A 217 -25.65 17.06 -5.21
CA ASN A 217 -25.86 16.25 -6.41
C ASN A 217 -25.48 14.80 -6.11
N ASN A 218 -26.51 13.95 -6.10
CA ASN A 218 -26.38 12.52 -6.27
C ASN A 218 -25.99 12.26 -7.74
N GLU A 219 -24.72 11.96 -7.99
CA GLU A 219 -24.29 11.43 -9.29
C GLU A 219 -23.53 10.12 -9.07
N SER A 220 -24.01 9.08 -9.77
CA SER A 220 -23.32 7.80 -10.01
C SER A 220 -21.87 8.04 -10.45
N PRO A 221 -20.91 7.14 -10.17
CA PRO A 221 -19.51 7.36 -10.52
C PRO A 221 -19.32 7.40 -12.03
N ASP A 222 -19.26 8.61 -12.58
CA ASP A 222 -19.02 8.86 -13.99
C ASP A 222 -17.54 8.55 -14.31
N TYR A 223 -17.29 7.47 -15.05
CA TYR A 223 -15.94 7.06 -15.41
C TYR A 223 -15.30 8.08 -16.38
N PRO A 224 -13.98 8.37 -16.28
CA PRO A 224 -13.34 9.30 -17.20
C PRO A 224 -13.41 8.84 -18.66
N LYS A 225 -13.63 9.76 -19.61
CA LYS A 225 -13.75 9.48 -21.06
C LYS A 225 -12.55 8.79 -21.72
N TRP A 226 -11.41 8.70 -21.03
CA TRP A 226 -10.19 8.02 -21.51
C TRP A 226 -10.10 6.55 -21.08
N LEU A 227 -11.02 6.07 -20.23
CA LEU A 227 -11.11 4.69 -19.79
C LEU A 227 -11.83 3.87 -20.87
N THR A 228 -11.13 2.93 -21.50
CA THR A 228 -11.72 2.08 -22.54
C THR A 228 -12.73 1.09 -21.95
N ASP A 229 -13.66 0.58 -22.76
CA ASP A 229 -14.65 -0.39 -22.26
C ASP A 229 -14.01 -1.68 -21.73
N GLY A 230 -12.86 -2.09 -22.29
CA GLY A 230 -12.05 -3.20 -21.74
C GLY A 230 -11.41 -2.89 -20.39
N ASP A 231 -11.00 -1.64 -20.13
CA ASP A 231 -10.49 -1.23 -18.81
C ASP A 231 -11.62 -1.16 -17.75
N LYS A 232 -12.86 -0.88 -18.17
CA LYS A 232 -14.06 -0.93 -17.30
C LYS A 232 -14.36 -2.37 -16.88
N GLU A 233 -14.21 -3.34 -17.77
CA GLU A 233 -14.43 -4.76 -17.49
C GLU A 233 -13.38 -5.33 -16.52
N LEU A 234 -12.13 -4.86 -16.59
CA LEU A 234 -11.05 -5.19 -15.64
C LEU A 234 -11.28 -4.64 -14.22
N LEU A 235 -12.08 -3.57 -14.08
CA LEU A 235 -12.44 -3.01 -12.77
C LEU A 235 -13.53 -3.82 -12.05
N VAL A 236 -14.29 -4.63 -12.79
CA VAL A 236 -15.49 -5.34 -12.31
C VAL A 236 -15.30 -6.87 -12.26
N SER A 237 -14.43 -7.44 -13.10
CA SER A 237 -14.33 -8.89 -13.28
C SER A 237 -13.41 -9.61 -12.28
N SER A 238 -13.88 -10.77 -11.82
CA SER A 238 -13.02 -11.85 -11.30
C SER A 238 -12.24 -12.49 -12.46
N GLN A 239 -11.19 -13.31 -12.20
CA GLN A 239 -10.40 -13.97 -13.27
C GLN A 239 -11.28 -14.68 -14.35
N LYS A 240 -12.51 -15.08 -14.00
CA LYS A 240 -13.54 -15.55 -14.93
C LYS A 240 -14.33 -14.35 -15.49
N GLY A 241 -13.98 -13.89 -16.70
CA GLY A 241 -14.69 -12.82 -17.41
C GLY A 241 -13.80 -11.74 -18.04
N MET A 242 -12.48 -11.85 -17.91
CA MET A 242 -11.54 -10.94 -18.56
C MET A 242 -11.28 -11.37 -20.01
N HIS A 243 -11.33 -10.42 -20.96
CA HIS A 243 -10.89 -10.67 -22.33
C HIS A 243 -9.40 -11.07 -22.38
N VAL A 244 -9.08 -12.17 -23.06
CA VAL A 244 -7.72 -12.69 -23.23
C VAL A 244 -7.39 -12.70 -24.72
N ASP A 245 -6.28 -12.05 -25.08
CA ASP A 245 -5.79 -11.99 -26.47
C ASP A 245 -4.94 -13.20 -26.85
N ALA A 246 -4.20 -13.75 -25.89
CA ALA A 246 -3.29 -14.86 -26.08
C ALA A 246 -3.25 -15.77 -24.84
N VAL A 247 -3.19 -17.07 -25.07
CA VAL A 247 -3.01 -18.08 -24.01
C VAL A 247 -1.68 -18.80 -24.23
N VAL A 248 -0.86 -18.86 -23.19
CA VAL A 248 0.42 -19.56 -23.15
C VAL A 248 0.30 -20.76 -22.22
N SER A 249 0.69 -21.95 -22.68
CA SER A 249 0.58 -23.19 -21.92
C SER A 249 1.67 -24.19 -22.30
N LEU A 250 2.25 -24.87 -21.31
CA LEU A 250 3.25 -25.92 -21.57
C LEU A 250 2.64 -27.22 -22.13
N ASP A 251 1.38 -27.49 -21.79
CA ASP A 251 0.61 -28.68 -22.15
C ASP A 251 -0.10 -28.59 -23.52
N GLU A 252 0.21 -27.57 -24.32
CA GLU A 252 -0.35 -27.34 -25.66
C GLU A 252 -1.86 -27.04 -25.69
N SER A 253 -2.49 -26.76 -24.53
CA SER A 253 -3.91 -26.35 -24.45
C SER A 253 -4.18 -24.92 -24.95
N GLY A 254 -3.15 -24.09 -25.00
CA GLY A 254 -3.14 -22.71 -25.48
C GLY A 254 -2.40 -22.54 -26.81
N LYS A 255 -2.51 -21.36 -27.41
CA LYS A 255 -1.93 -21.05 -28.73
C LYS A 255 -0.40 -21.06 -28.73
N TYR A 256 0.24 -20.67 -27.63
CA TYR A 256 1.70 -20.52 -27.54
C TYR A 256 2.28 -21.42 -26.46
N ARG A 257 3.50 -21.93 -26.67
CA ARG A 257 4.24 -22.70 -25.65
C ARG A 257 5.18 -21.85 -24.81
N SER A 258 5.65 -20.74 -25.37
CA SER A 258 6.53 -19.79 -24.71
C SER A 258 5.86 -18.44 -24.51
N ILE A 259 6.23 -17.75 -23.43
CA ILE A 259 5.74 -16.40 -23.15
C ILE A 259 6.35 -15.42 -24.15
N SER A 260 7.60 -15.66 -24.55
CA SER A 260 8.32 -14.86 -25.54
C SER A 260 7.63 -14.82 -26.90
N GLU A 261 7.09 -15.95 -27.40
CA GLU A 261 6.31 -16.00 -28.64
C GLU A 261 5.04 -15.15 -28.56
N ALA A 262 4.27 -15.29 -27.47
CA ALA A 262 3.04 -14.52 -27.30
C ALA A 262 3.30 -13.00 -27.24
N ILE A 263 4.40 -12.60 -26.60
CA ILE A 263 4.86 -11.21 -26.58
C ILE A 263 5.31 -10.75 -27.97
N PHE A 264 6.01 -11.60 -28.72
CA PHE A 264 6.50 -11.28 -30.06
C PHE A 264 5.33 -10.96 -31.02
N GLU A 265 4.26 -11.74 -30.95
CA GLU A 265 3.04 -11.55 -31.76
C GLU A 265 2.20 -10.33 -31.36
N ALA A 266 2.31 -9.87 -30.11
CA ALA A 266 1.56 -8.71 -29.65
C ALA A 266 1.87 -7.45 -30.49
N PRO A 267 0.88 -6.58 -30.80
CA PRO A 267 1.10 -5.37 -31.58
C PRO A 267 2.11 -4.43 -30.91
N SER A 268 2.95 -3.78 -31.72
CA SER A 268 3.86 -2.73 -31.24
C SER A 268 3.11 -1.40 -31.12
N TYR A 269 3.42 -0.62 -30.09
CA TYR A 269 2.83 0.69 -29.78
C TYR A 269 1.29 0.65 -29.69
N SER A 270 0.74 -0.46 -29.18
CA SER A 270 -0.69 -0.62 -28.97
C SER A 270 -1.21 0.41 -27.98
N ASN A 271 -2.29 1.10 -28.35
CA ASN A 271 -3.04 1.97 -27.46
C ASN A 271 -4.09 1.19 -26.63
N ARG A 272 -4.39 -0.07 -26.98
CA ARG A 272 -5.22 -0.96 -26.17
C ARG A 272 -4.36 -1.90 -25.33
N ARG A 273 -4.92 -2.38 -24.22
CA ARG A 273 -4.33 -3.47 -23.45
C ARG A 273 -4.34 -4.77 -24.26
N TYR A 274 -3.20 -5.46 -24.27
CA TYR A 274 -3.05 -6.79 -24.85
C TYR A 274 -2.81 -7.80 -23.72
N VAL A 275 -3.78 -8.67 -23.46
CA VAL A 275 -3.80 -9.57 -22.31
C VAL A 275 -3.28 -10.94 -22.69
N ILE A 276 -2.15 -11.33 -22.12
CA ILE A 276 -1.55 -12.65 -22.26
C ILE A 276 -1.82 -13.44 -20.98
N TYR A 277 -2.65 -14.45 -21.08
CA TYR A 277 -2.86 -15.42 -20.03
C TYR A 277 -1.79 -16.50 -20.08
N VAL A 278 -1.17 -16.79 -18.94
CA VAL A 278 -0.08 -17.75 -18.82
C VAL A 278 -0.52 -18.81 -17.81
N ASN A 279 -0.81 -20.01 -18.30
CA ASN A 279 -1.24 -21.12 -17.46
C ASN A 279 -0.19 -21.46 -16.39
N LYS A 280 -0.59 -22.21 -15.38
CA LYS A 280 0.31 -22.77 -14.37
C LYS A 280 1.42 -23.58 -15.02
N GLY A 281 2.62 -23.46 -14.46
CA GLY A 281 3.82 -24.06 -15.01
C GLY A 281 5.07 -23.27 -14.64
N VAL A 282 6.22 -23.90 -14.85
CA VAL A 282 7.54 -23.27 -14.70
C VAL A 282 8.12 -23.03 -16.09
N TYR A 283 8.13 -21.77 -16.50
CA TYR A 283 8.62 -21.31 -17.79
C TYR A 283 10.09 -20.90 -17.66
N HIS A 284 10.98 -21.71 -18.23
CA HIS A 284 12.41 -21.46 -18.21
C HIS A 284 12.82 -20.55 -19.39
N GLU A 285 12.62 -19.25 -19.22
CA GLU A 285 12.85 -18.24 -20.26
C GLU A 285 13.49 -16.98 -19.67
N ASN A 286 14.33 -16.30 -20.46
CA ASN A 286 14.76 -14.92 -20.20
C ASN A 286 14.03 -13.99 -21.16
N ILE A 287 13.14 -13.14 -20.62
CA ILE A 287 12.26 -12.27 -21.41
C ILE A 287 12.75 -10.83 -21.34
N ASP A 288 12.88 -10.18 -22.50
CA ASP A 288 13.30 -8.77 -22.61
C ASP A 288 12.29 -7.97 -23.46
N MET A 289 11.31 -7.36 -22.79
CA MET A 289 10.23 -6.59 -23.39
C MET A 289 10.65 -5.14 -23.65
N LYS A 290 11.06 -4.86 -24.88
CA LYS A 290 11.50 -3.52 -25.33
C LYS A 290 10.36 -2.49 -25.35
N LYS A 291 10.74 -1.20 -25.35
CA LYS A 291 9.84 -0.02 -25.30
C LYS A 291 8.67 -0.05 -26.29
N LYS A 292 8.83 -0.71 -27.45
CA LYS A 292 7.78 -0.86 -28.46
C LYS A 292 6.59 -1.71 -28.03
N LYS A 293 6.73 -2.59 -27.03
CA LYS A 293 5.64 -3.48 -26.55
C LYS A 293 4.86 -2.80 -25.43
N THR A 294 4.02 -1.82 -25.78
CA THR A 294 3.22 -1.03 -24.82
C THR A 294 1.93 -1.75 -24.43
N ASN A 295 1.43 -1.48 -23.21
CA ASN A 295 0.16 -1.96 -22.68
C ASN A 295 0.00 -3.50 -22.67
N ILE A 296 1.10 -4.24 -22.52
CA ILE A 296 1.07 -5.69 -22.30
C ILE A 296 0.62 -5.98 -20.87
N MET A 297 -0.30 -6.92 -20.70
CA MET A 297 -0.70 -7.45 -19.40
C MET A 297 -0.44 -8.95 -19.35
N LEU A 298 0.40 -9.40 -18.42
CA LEU A 298 0.60 -10.83 -18.13
C LEU A 298 -0.28 -11.24 -16.95
N VAL A 299 -1.02 -12.34 -17.11
CA VAL A 299 -1.90 -12.88 -16.07
C VAL A 299 -1.58 -14.36 -15.86
N GLY A 300 -1.15 -14.72 -14.66
CA GLY A 300 -0.92 -16.10 -14.26
C GLY A 300 -2.07 -16.69 -13.45
N ASP A 301 -1.98 -18.00 -13.20
CA ASP A 301 -2.91 -18.75 -12.36
C ASP A 301 -2.73 -18.43 -10.86
N GLY A 302 -1.61 -17.83 -10.46
CA GLY A 302 -1.34 -17.43 -9.07
C GLY A 302 0.14 -17.43 -8.73
N ILE A 303 0.49 -16.77 -7.61
CA ILE A 303 1.84 -16.80 -7.05
C ILE A 303 2.23 -18.25 -6.78
N GLY A 304 3.37 -18.69 -7.33
CA GLY A 304 3.89 -20.05 -7.17
C GLY A 304 3.33 -21.06 -8.17
N GLU A 305 2.17 -20.79 -8.77
CA GLU A 305 1.54 -21.65 -9.79
C GLU A 305 2.10 -21.35 -11.18
N THR A 306 2.16 -20.06 -11.56
CA THR A 306 2.80 -19.60 -12.80
C THR A 306 4.14 -18.95 -12.46
N VAL A 307 5.24 -19.59 -12.87
CA VAL A 307 6.60 -19.13 -12.55
C VAL A 307 7.41 -18.93 -13.82
N ILE A 308 8.01 -17.76 -13.98
CA ILE A 308 9.03 -17.47 -15.00
C ILE A 308 10.40 -17.52 -14.31
N SER A 309 11.27 -18.42 -14.75
CA SER A 309 12.52 -18.75 -14.06
C SER A 309 13.73 -18.65 -14.98
N GLY A 310 14.77 -17.96 -14.51
CA GLY A 310 16.08 -17.86 -15.16
C GLY A 310 17.22 -17.95 -14.14
N SER A 311 18.46 -17.92 -14.62
CA SER A 311 19.65 -18.05 -13.74
C SER A 311 20.86 -17.23 -14.19
N ARG A 312 20.65 -16.23 -15.07
CA ARG A 312 21.72 -15.32 -15.51
C ARG A 312 22.23 -14.54 -14.30
N ASN A 313 23.54 -14.38 -14.22
CA ASN A 313 24.19 -13.68 -13.12
C ASN A 313 25.49 -13.01 -13.57
N PHE A 314 25.98 -12.09 -12.74
CA PHE A 314 27.16 -11.29 -13.03
C PHE A 314 28.42 -12.14 -13.21
N MET A 315 28.62 -13.20 -12.43
CA MET A 315 29.81 -14.05 -12.52
C MET A 315 29.90 -14.83 -13.85
N GLN A 316 28.77 -15.04 -14.54
CA GLN A 316 28.72 -15.67 -15.87
C GLN A 316 29.12 -14.75 -17.04
N GLY A 317 29.47 -13.48 -16.78
CA GLY A 317 29.84 -12.54 -17.85
C GLY A 317 28.74 -11.55 -18.23
N TRP A 318 27.54 -11.66 -17.65
CA TRP A 318 26.46 -10.70 -17.85
C TRP A 318 26.68 -9.42 -17.06
N THR A 319 26.26 -8.29 -17.61
CA THR A 319 26.08 -7.06 -16.84
C THR A 319 24.86 -7.21 -15.94
N THR A 320 24.82 -6.52 -14.79
CA THR A 320 23.65 -6.55 -13.90
C THR A 320 22.35 -6.20 -14.65
N PHE A 321 22.42 -5.25 -15.58
CA PHE A 321 21.29 -4.84 -16.44
C PHE A 321 20.73 -5.97 -17.34
N ARG A 322 21.56 -6.96 -17.70
CA ARG A 322 21.20 -8.12 -18.55
C ARG A 322 21.07 -9.45 -17.80
N THR A 323 21.31 -9.48 -16.49
CA THR A 323 20.94 -10.62 -15.64
C THR A 323 19.43 -10.86 -15.44
N PRO A 324 18.48 -9.92 -15.67
CA PRO A 324 17.08 -10.15 -15.37
C PRO A 324 16.50 -11.41 -16.01
N THR A 325 15.71 -12.16 -15.24
CA THR A 325 14.85 -13.21 -15.80
C THR A 325 13.75 -12.58 -16.66
N VAL A 326 13.14 -11.51 -16.19
CA VAL A 326 12.23 -10.68 -16.99
C VAL A 326 12.66 -9.21 -16.91
N ALA A 327 12.75 -8.56 -18.06
CA ALA A 327 12.94 -7.11 -18.19
C ALA A 327 11.75 -6.50 -18.92
N VAL A 328 11.20 -5.40 -18.40
CA VAL A 328 10.05 -4.69 -18.96
C VAL A 328 10.30 -3.19 -19.13
N SER A 329 10.36 -2.74 -20.38
CA SER A 329 10.58 -1.34 -20.76
C SER A 329 9.36 -0.69 -21.42
N GLY A 330 8.39 -1.48 -21.90
CA GLY A 330 7.19 -0.99 -22.58
C GLY A 330 6.17 -0.36 -21.64
N LYS A 331 5.81 0.91 -21.87
CA LYS A 331 4.87 1.69 -21.04
C LYS A 331 3.56 0.94 -20.77
N GLY A 332 3.05 1.06 -19.54
CA GLY A 332 1.73 0.52 -19.15
C GLY A 332 1.72 -0.98 -18.91
N PHE A 333 2.89 -1.59 -18.66
CA PHE A 333 2.99 -3.01 -18.36
C PHE A 333 2.25 -3.39 -17.06
N ILE A 334 1.49 -4.48 -17.10
CA ILE A 334 0.83 -5.04 -15.92
C ILE A 334 1.20 -6.51 -15.77
N ALA A 335 1.49 -6.94 -14.54
CA ALA A 335 1.54 -8.37 -14.21
C ALA A 335 0.62 -8.68 -13.04
N ARG A 336 -0.07 -9.82 -13.13
CA ARG A 336 -0.95 -10.33 -12.07
C ARG A 336 -0.75 -11.82 -11.84
N GLY A 337 -0.58 -12.23 -10.58
CA GLY A 337 -0.59 -13.66 -10.23
C GLY A 337 0.58 -14.44 -10.81
N ILE A 338 1.77 -13.84 -10.92
CA ILE A 338 2.96 -14.46 -11.53
C ILE A 338 4.16 -14.36 -10.59
N THR A 339 4.99 -15.41 -10.56
CA THR A 339 6.30 -15.41 -9.91
C THR A 339 7.41 -15.16 -10.93
N PHE A 340 8.26 -14.16 -10.68
CA PHE A 340 9.52 -13.92 -11.38
C PHE A 340 10.67 -14.41 -10.51
N ARG A 341 11.48 -15.35 -11.01
CA ARG A 341 12.51 -16.02 -10.21
C ARG A 341 13.86 -16.04 -10.89
N ASN A 342 14.91 -15.64 -10.17
CA ASN A 342 16.29 -15.92 -10.54
C ASN A 342 16.89 -16.96 -9.57
N THR A 343 17.33 -18.10 -10.12
CA THR A 343 17.83 -19.25 -9.34
C THR A 343 19.36 -19.32 -9.25
N ALA A 344 20.10 -18.27 -9.63
CA ALA A 344 21.56 -18.28 -9.62
C ALA A 344 22.19 -18.53 -8.24
N GLY A 345 21.52 -18.08 -7.17
CA GLY A 345 21.95 -18.28 -5.79
C GLY A 345 22.84 -17.15 -5.24
N PRO A 346 23.27 -17.25 -3.96
CA PRO A 346 24.01 -16.18 -3.30
C PRO A 346 25.50 -16.12 -3.65
N HIS A 347 26.07 -17.18 -4.24
CA HIS A 347 27.50 -17.27 -4.60
C HIS A 347 27.84 -16.61 -5.94
N THR A 348 26.84 -16.15 -6.69
CA THR A 348 27.00 -15.69 -8.08
C THR A 348 26.95 -14.16 -8.23
N ALA A 349 27.07 -13.44 -7.11
CA ALA A 349 26.90 -11.98 -7.04
C ALA A 349 25.53 -11.53 -7.57
N GLN A 350 25.45 -10.45 -8.36
CA GLN A 350 24.20 -9.85 -8.83
C GLN A 350 23.44 -10.79 -9.77
N ALA A 351 22.15 -11.00 -9.49
CA ALA A 351 21.28 -11.88 -10.29
C ALA A 351 19.81 -11.44 -10.19
N VAL A 352 19.36 -10.65 -11.18
CA VAL A 352 18.05 -9.99 -11.14
C VAL A 352 16.93 -10.96 -11.53
N ALA A 353 15.83 -10.96 -10.78
CA ALA A 353 14.61 -11.67 -11.15
C ALA A 353 13.74 -10.82 -12.08
N LEU A 354 13.51 -9.56 -11.72
CA LEU A 354 12.71 -8.62 -12.49
C LEU A 354 13.40 -7.26 -12.60
N ARG A 355 13.54 -6.74 -13.82
CA ARG A 355 13.92 -5.35 -14.10
C ARG A 355 12.74 -4.59 -14.70
N VAL A 356 12.50 -3.38 -14.18
CA VAL A 356 11.38 -2.53 -14.59
C VAL A 356 11.87 -1.12 -14.89
N ASP A 357 11.64 -0.71 -16.12
CA ASP A 357 11.90 0.60 -16.73
C ASP A 357 10.72 0.96 -17.65
N SER A 358 9.53 0.51 -17.23
CA SER A 358 8.23 0.82 -17.83
C SER A 358 7.51 1.85 -16.97
N ASP A 359 7.22 3.01 -17.57
CA ASP A 359 6.37 4.02 -16.93
C ASP A 359 4.94 3.52 -16.74
N GLN A 360 4.32 3.91 -15.62
CA GLN A 360 2.96 3.53 -15.25
C GLN A 360 2.75 2.01 -15.25
N SER A 361 3.74 1.26 -14.73
CA SER A 361 3.68 -0.20 -14.59
C SER A 361 3.09 -0.63 -13.25
N ALA A 362 2.31 -1.72 -13.24
CA ALA A 362 1.68 -2.24 -12.04
C ALA A 362 1.87 -3.76 -11.88
N PHE A 363 2.16 -4.19 -10.65
CA PHE A 363 2.34 -5.60 -10.29
C PHE A 363 1.38 -5.93 -9.15
N TYR A 364 0.51 -6.91 -9.35
CA TYR A 364 -0.53 -7.27 -8.39
C TYR A 364 -0.49 -8.76 -8.06
N GLN A 365 -0.32 -9.11 -6.77
CA GLN A 365 -0.18 -10.50 -6.37
C GLN A 365 0.93 -11.20 -7.19
N CYS A 366 2.09 -10.58 -7.27
CA CYS A 366 3.27 -11.17 -7.90
C CYS A 366 4.30 -11.56 -6.84
N SER A 367 5.21 -12.47 -7.20
CA SER A 367 6.38 -12.80 -6.37
C SER A 367 7.66 -12.47 -7.14
N MET A 368 8.61 -11.84 -6.47
CA MET A 368 9.96 -11.60 -7.01
C MET A 368 10.96 -12.34 -6.12
N GLU A 369 11.62 -13.35 -6.68
CA GLU A 369 12.43 -14.31 -5.94
C GLU A 369 13.87 -14.35 -6.42
N GLY A 370 14.81 -14.00 -5.55
CA GLY A 370 16.24 -14.05 -5.82
C GLY A 370 17.07 -13.99 -4.54
N TYR A 371 18.34 -13.60 -4.68
CA TYR A 371 19.26 -13.35 -3.58
C TYR A 371 19.74 -11.91 -3.62
N GLN A 372 20.89 -11.64 -4.22
CA GLN A 372 21.39 -10.28 -4.41
C GLN A 372 20.72 -9.66 -5.64
N ASP A 373 20.32 -8.38 -5.52
CA ASP A 373 19.77 -7.59 -6.63
C ASP A 373 18.48 -8.16 -7.24
N THR A 374 17.56 -8.67 -6.41
CA THR A 374 16.37 -9.40 -6.90
C THR A 374 15.42 -8.56 -7.77
N LEU A 375 15.06 -7.35 -7.32
CA LEU A 375 14.15 -6.45 -8.01
C LEU A 375 14.86 -5.15 -8.39
N TYR A 376 15.12 -5.00 -9.68
CA TYR A 376 15.69 -3.80 -10.28
C TYR A 376 14.56 -2.85 -10.71
N SER A 377 14.08 -2.03 -9.78
CA SER A 377 13.16 -0.91 -10.07
C SER A 377 13.96 0.24 -10.72
N HIS A 378 14.32 0.05 -11.98
CA HIS A 378 15.35 0.84 -12.69
C HIS A 378 15.00 2.31 -12.82
N SER A 379 13.88 2.64 -13.46
CA SER A 379 13.48 4.02 -13.74
C SER A 379 11.95 4.14 -13.85
N LEU A 380 11.45 5.38 -13.94
CA LEU A 380 10.04 5.71 -14.17
C LEU A 380 9.10 5.30 -13.02
N ARG A 381 7.78 5.50 -13.19
CA ARG A 381 6.77 5.28 -12.13
C ARG A 381 6.28 3.83 -12.11
N GLN A 382 6.29 3.23 -10.93
CA GLN A 382 5.99 1.81 -10.74
C GLN A 382 5.16 1.59 -9.47
N PHE A 383 4.25 0.60 -9.51
CA PHE A 383 3.41 0.25 -8.38
C PHE A 383 3.38 -1.26 -8.14
N TYR A 384 3.69 -1.67 -6.91
CA TYR A 384 3.68 -3.07 -6.47
C TYR A 384 2.66 -3.22 -5.35
N ARG A 385 1.69 -4.13 -5.52
CA ARG A 385 0.56 -4.30 -4.61
C ARG A 385 0.35 -5.76 -4.27
N ASP A 386 0.26 -6.07 -2.98
CA ASP A 386 0.05 -7.44 -2.49
C ASP A 386 1.12 -8.43 -3.01
N CYS A 387 2.36 -7.95 -3.22
CA CYS A 387 3.46 -8.76 -3.75
C CYS A 387 4.32 -9.37 -2.64
N ASN A 388 5.00 -10.48 -2.96
CA ASN A 388 6.06 -11.06 -2.14
C ASN A 388 7.42 -10.76 -2.77
N ILE A 389 8.39 -10.29 -1.98
CA ILE A 389 9.73 -9.94 -2.47
C ILE A 389 10.76 -10.59 -1.57
N TYR A 390 11.65 -11.40 -2.15
CA TYR A 390 12.65 -12.17 -1.40
C TYR A 390 14.07 -11.78 -1.81
N GLY A 391 14.97 -11.63 -0.85
CA GLY A 391 16.39 -11.46 -1.17
C GLY A 391 17.33 -11.32 0.02
N THR A 392 18.57 -10.93 -0.26
CA THR A 392 19.65 -10.79 0.72
C THR A 392 20.28 -9.39 0.68
N ILE A 393 21.14 -9.12 -0.30
CA ILE A 393 21.83 -7.84 -0.45
C ILE A 393 21.11 -7.03 -1.52
N ASP A 394 20.80 -5.78 -1.18
CA ASP A 394 20.29 -4.74 -2.09
C ASP A 394 19.14 -5.22 -2.98
N PHE A 395 18.29 -6.09 -2.44
CA PHE A 395 17.37 -6.85 -3.26
C PHE A 395 16.16 -6.05 -3.76
N LEU A 396 15.99 -4.81 -3.28
CA LEU A 396 15.24 -3.74 -3.93
C LEU A 396 16.18 -2.59 -4.31
N PHE A 397 16.49 -2.40 -5.58
CA PHE A 397 17.45 -1.39 -6.03
C PHE A 397 17.07 -0.74 -7.35
N GLY A 398 17.75 0.34 -7.70
CA GLY A 398 17.44 1.17 -8.87
C GLY A 398 17.09 2.62 -8.51
N ASN A 399 16.60 3.37 -9.50
CA ASN A 399 16.25 4.79 -9.39
C ASN A 399 14.82 5.07 -9.89
N GLY A 400 13.91 4.10 -9.82
CA GLY A 400 12.50 4.29 -10.11
C GLY A 400 11.78 5.14 -9.07
N ALA A 401 10.63 5.70 -9.43
CA ALA A 401 9.63 6.19 -8.50
C ALA A 401 8.66 5.04 -8.19
N ALA A 402 9.02 4.21 -7.20
CA ALA A 402 8.32 2.96 -6.91
C ALA A 402 7.63 2.99 -5.55
N VAL A 403 6.37 2.57 -5.53
CA VAL A 403 5.59 2.38 -4.30
C VAL A 403 5.23 0.90 -4.13
N PHE A 404 5.63 0.35 -2.99
CA PHE A 404 5.34 -1.00 -2.54
C PHE A 404 4.24 -0.92 -1.48
N GLN A 405 3.02 -1.28 -1.84
CA GLN A 405 1.86 -1.15 -0.97
C GLN A 405 1.30 -2.51 -0.55
N ASN A 406 1.23 -2.76 0.75
CA ASN A 406 0.77 -4.04 1.30
C ASN A 406 1.56 -5.25 0.77
N CYS A 407 2.87 -5.07 0.59
CA CYS A 407 3.77 -6.14 0.15
C CYS A 407 4.39 -6.85 1.36
N ASN A 408 4.77 -8.10 1.16
CA ASN A 408 5.58 -8.87 2.10
C ASN A 408 7.03 -8.90 1.60
N ILE A 409 7.95 -8.42 2.43
CA ILE A 409 9.38 -8.33 2.14
C ILE A 409 10.09 -9.34 3.03
N TYR A 410 10.59 -10.41 2.44
CA TYR A 410 11.19 -11.54 3.14
C TYR A 410 12.71 -11.54 2.96
N THR A 411 13.45 -11.54 4.06
CA THR A 411 14.90 -11.70 3.97
C THR A 411 15.30 -13.17 4.00
N ARG A 412 16.31 -13.50 3.19
CA ARG A 412 16.91 -14.84 3.10
C ARG A 412 18.22 -14.90 3.88
N VAL A 413 18.72 -16.12 4.05
CA VAL A 413 20.03 -16.39 4.63
C VAL A 413 21.12 -15.88 3.66
N PRO A 414 21.95 -14.90 4.06
CA PRO A 414 23.08 -14.45 3.25
C PRO A 414 24.28 -15.38 3.42
N LEU A 415 25.37 -15.16 2.68
CA LEU A 415 26.64 -15.84 2.94
C LEU A 415 27.26 -15.34 4.27
N PRO A 416 28.20 -16.10 4.87
CA PRO A 416 28.94 -15.63 6.04
C PRO A 416 29.53 -14.22 5.82
N LEU A 417 29.47 -13.38 6.85
CA LEU A 417 29.95 -11.99 6.87
C LEU A 417 29.20 -10.99 5.96
N GLN A 418 28.28 -11.44 5.11
CA GLN A 418 27.42 -10.54 4.34
C GLN A 418 26.34 -9.92 5.24
N LYS A 419 25.97 -8.68 4.92
CA LYS A 419 24.92 -7.94 5.62
C LYS A 419 23.70 -7.84 4.72
N VAL A 420 22.55 -8.26 5.22
CA VAL A 420 21.28 -8.15 4.49
C VAL A 420 20.86 -6.67 4.45
N THR A 421 20.57 -6.18 3.25
CA THR A 421 20.08 -4.81 3.00
C THR A 421 18.84 -4.89 2.13
N VAL A 422 17.74 -4.30 2.62
CA VAL A 422 16.47 -4.32 1.87
C VAL A 422 16.56 -3.44 0.64
N ALA A 423 16.93 -2.17 0.80
CA ALA A 423 16.91 -1.19 -0.30
C ALA A 423 18.31 -0.60 -0.63
N ALA A 424 18.59 -0.42 -1.91
CA ALA A 424 19.73 0.35 -2.41
C ALA A 424 19.29 1.33 -3.50
N GLN A 425 18.79 2.49 -3.08
CA GLN A 425 18.16 3.45 -3.99
C GLN A 425 19.22 4.39 -4.63
N GLY A 426 19.17 4.53 -5.94
CA GLY A 426 20.17 5.17 -6.81
C GLY A 426 19.88 6.61 -7.27
N ARG A 427 19.21 7.44 -6.49
CA ARG A 427 18.91 8.83 -6.88
C ARG A 427 20.16 9.71 -6.86
N LYS A 428 20.42 10.38 -7.99
CA LYS A 428 21.65 11.15 -8.26
C LYS A 428 21.50 12.66 -8.10
N SER A 429 20.29 13.18 -8.27
CA SER A 429 20.01 14.61 -8.18
C SER A 429 18.84 14.88 -7.24
N PRO A 430 18.86 15.98 -6.47
CA PRO A 430 17.75 16.36 -5.59
C PRO A 430 16.47 16.68 -6.37
N ASP A 431 16.59 17.10 -7.64
CA ASP A 431 15.47 17.48 -8.50
C ASP A 431 14.74 16.26 -9.08
N GLN A 432 15.35 15.07 -9.04
CA GLN A 432 14.69 13.83 -9.43
C GLN A 432 13.51 13.51 -8.51
N SER A 433 12.39 13.13 -9.13
CA SER A 433 11.16 12.73 -8.45
C SER A 433 11.18 11.28 -7.92
N THR A 434 12.33 10.61 -7.97
CA THR A 434 12.48 9.16 -7.77
C THR A 434 12.70 8.74 -6.32
N GLY A 435 12.50 7.46 -6.01
CA GLY A 435 12.67 6.91 -4.67
C GLY A 435 11.76 5.71 -4.40
N PHE A 436 12.04 5.02 -3.30
CA PHE A 436 11.28 3.83 -2.90
C PHE A 436 10.44 4.10 -1.67
N ILE A 437 9.13 3.91 -1.82
CA ILE A 437 8.18 4.04 -0.72
C ILE A 437 7.64 2.66 -0.36
N ILE A 438 7.92 2.21 0.85
CA ILE A 438 7.41 0.98 1.42
C ILE A 438 6.25 1.35 2.34
N GLN A 439 5.04 1.26 1.80
CA GLN A 439 3.82 1.75 2.43
C GLN A 439 2.94 0.58 2.89
N ASP A 440 2.47 0.61 4.13
CA ASP A 440 1.50 -0.34 4.69
C ASP A 440 1.91 -1.81 4.46
N SER A 441 3.21 -2.08 4.50
CA SER A 441 3.81 -3.35 4.10
C SER A 441 4.41 -4.08 5.32
N PHE A 442 5.05 -5.22 5.08
CA PHE A 442 5.61 -6.07 6.12
C PHE A 442 7.05 -6.44 5.78
N VAL A 443 8.00 -6.11 6.67
CA VAL A 443 9.39 -6.56 6.59
C VAL A 443 9.58 -7.73 7.55
N TYR A 444 9.65 -8.92 6.97
CA TYR A 444 9.93 -10.18 7.64
C TYR A 444 11.41 -10.50 7.55
N ALA A 445 12.18 -9.86 8.42
CA ALA A 445 13.59 -10.16 8.60
C ALA A 445 13.77 -11.46 9.40
N THR A 446 14.48 -12.43 8.82
CA THR A 446 14.89 -13.69 9.47
C THR A 446 16.35 -13.69 9.91
N GLN A 447 17.12 -12.69 9.46
CA GLN A 447 18.55 -12.50 9.68
C GLN A 447 18.82 -11.04 10.06
N PRO A 448 19.97 -10.69 10.67
CA PRO A 448 20.36 -9.31 10.90
C PRO A 448 20.24 -8.46 9.63
N THR A 449 19.25 -7.57 9.60
CA THR A 449 18.81 -6.86 8.39
C THR A 449 18.85 -5.35 8.59
N TYR A 450 19.34 -4.64 7.58
CA TYR A 450 19.23 -3.19 7.46
C TYR A 450 18.15 -2.82 6.43
N LEU A 451 17.42 -1.74 6.71
CA LEU A 451 16.35 -1.20 5.87
C LEU A 451 16.85 -0.68 4.52
N GLY A 452 18.14 -0.33 4.43
CA GLY A 452 18.80 0.00 3.17
C GLY A 452 20.15 0.69 3.35
N ARG A 453 20.78 0.99 2.21
CA ARG A 453 22.04 1.75 2.09
C ARG A 453 22.05 2.68 0.87
N PRO A 454 22.75 3.82 0.92
CA PRO A 454 22.64 4.85 -0.12
C PRO A 454 23.56 4.57 -1.31
N TRP A 455 23.05 3.86 -2.32
CA TRP A 455 23.82 3.56 -3.53
C TRP A 455 24.31 4.82 -4.27
N LYS A 456 23.52 5.91 -4.25
CA LYS A 456 23.87 7.21 -4.86
C LYS A 456 23.63 8.37 -3.89
N LEU A 457 24.21 9.53 -4.23
CA LEU A 457 24.37 10.68 -3.35
C LEU A 457 23.07 11.20 -2.72
N PHE A 458 21.96 11.16 -3.44
CA PHE A 458 20.66 11.66 -2.98
C PHE A 458 19.66 10.52 -2.73
N SER A 459 20.15 9.32 -2.41
CA SER A 459 19.33 8.14 -2.13
C SER A 459 18.13 8.46 -1.24
N ARG A 460 16.96 7.94 -1.61
CA ARG A 460 15.68 8.25 -0.97
C ARG A 460 14.83 6.99 -0.80
N VAL A 461 14.61 6.59 0.45
CA VAL A 461 13.82 5.42 0.84
C VAL A 461 12.95 5.81 2.03
N VAL A 462 11.66 5.50 1.98
CA VAL A 462 10.73 5.85 3.06
C VAL A 462 9.85 4.66 3.43
N TYR A 463 9.82 4.31 4.71
CA TYR A 463 8.94 3.30 5.28
C TYR A 463 7.76 3.98 6.00
N LEU A 464 6.54 3.75 5.51
CA LEU A 464 5.31 4.34 6.03
C LEU A 464 4.36 3.26 6.54
N ASN A 465 3.96 3.31 7.81
CA ASN A 465 3.01 2.37 8.41
C ASN A 465 3.41 0.89 8.17
N THR A 466 4.70 0.59 8.19
CA THR A 466 5.20 -0.74 7.85
C THR A 466 5.52 -1.55 9.10
N TYR A 467 5.15 -2.83 9.09
CA TYR A 467 5.55 -3.78 10.14
C TYR A 467 7.01 -4.18 9.96
N MET A 468 7.77 -4.27 11.05
CA MET A 468 9.17 -4.71 11.05
C MET A 468 9.38 -5.78 12.11
N SER A 469 9.82 -6.97 11.70
CA SER A 469 10.16 -8.06 12.61
C SER A 469 11.46 -7.79 13.40
N GLN A 470 11.71 -8.59 14.43
CA GLN A 470 12.74 -8.34 15.44
C GLN A 470 14.17 -8.27 14.91
N MET A 471 14.45 -8.95 13.78
CA MET A 471 15.81 -9.04 13.22
C MET A 471 16.23 -7.81 12.41
N VAL A 472 15.34 -6.82 12.24
CA VAL A 472 15.73 -5.49 11.76
C VAL A 472 16.64 -4.84 12.81
N GLN A 473 17.85 -4.49 12.40
CA GLN A 473 18.87 -3.98 13.32
C GLN A 473 18.44 -2.64 13.94
N PRO A 474 18.72 -2.39 15.23
CA PRO A 474 18.40 -1.11 15.87
C PRO A 474 18.94 0.11 15.12
N ARG A 475 20.15 -0.02 14.55
CA ARG A 475 20.79 0.99 13.68
C ARG A 475 19.90 1.38 12.48
N GLY A 476 19.10 0.45 11.97
CA GLY A 476 18.16 0.63 10.87
C GLY A 476 18.84 0.67 9.50
N TRP A 477 19.82 1.54 9.31
CA TRP A 477 20.41 1.85 8.01
C TRP A 477 21.93 1.58 8.00
N LEU A 478 22.45 1.23 6.82
CA LEU A 478 23.87 0.91 6.63
C LEU A 478 24.54 1.91 5.68
N GLU A 479 25.77 2.30 5.99
CA GLU A 479 26.58 3.14 5.11
C GLU A 479 26.86 2.43 3.78
N TRP A 480 27.04 3.22 2.71
CA TRP A 480 27.61 2.70 1.47
C TRP A 480 29.15 2.60 1.58
N TYR A 481 29.83 3.72 1.85
CA TYR A 481 31.21 3.77 2.34
C TYR A 481 31.47 5.10 3.07
N GLY A 482 32.26 5.07 4.15
CA GLY A 482 32.65 6.27 4.90
C GLY A 482 31.46 7.20 5.23
N SER A 483 31.61 8.49 4.91
CA SER A 483 30.57 9.51 5.07
C SER A 483 29.78 9.83 3.80
N PHE A 484 29.92 9.01 2.74
CA PHE A 484 29.24 9.24 1.48
C PHE A 484 27.71 9.30 1.64
N ALA A 485 27.09 10.29 1.02
CA ALA A 485 25.64 10.53 0.99
C ALA A 485 24.94 10.83 2.33
N LEU A 486 25.59 10.64 3.49
CA LEU A 486 24.93 10.71 4.80
C LEU A 486 24.26 12.06 5.09
N GLY A 487 24.77 13.14 4.50
CA GLY A 487 24.23 14.50 4.61
C GLY A 487 23.18 14.88 3.56
N THR A 488 23.05 14.11 2.47
CA THR A 488 22.25 14.47 1.28
C THR A 488 21.14 13.46 0.96
N LEU A 489 21.24 12.24 1.48
CA LEU A 489 20.19 11.22 1.38
C LEU A 489 18.91 11.65 2.12
N TYR A 490 17.79 10.98 1.85
CA TYR A 490 16.55 11.10 2.59
C TYR A 490 16.03 9.71 2.97
N PHE A 491 16.36 9.24 4.17
CA PHE A 491 15.85 8.00 4.72
C PHE A 491 14.80 8.29 5.79
N GLY A 492 13.56 7.89 5.53
CA GLY A 492 12.41 8.29 6.32
C GLY A 492 11.67 7.11 6.97
N GLU A 493 11.24 7.27 8.21
CA GLU A 493 10.35 6.33 8.90
C GLU A 493 9.13 7.06 9.48
N TYR A 494 7.93 6.58 9.16
CA TYR A 494 6.66 7.15 9.64
C TYR A 494 5.75 6.06 10.19
N ARG A 495 5.46 6.11 11.50
CA ARG A 495 4.48 5.22 12.17
C ARG A 495 4.68 3.72 11.87
N ASN A 496 5.93 3.29 11.70
CA ASN A 496 6.28 1.86 11.63
C ASN A 496 5.98 1.17 12.98
N TYR A 497 5.81 -0.14 12.96
CA TYR A 497 5.44 -0.91 14.14
C TYR A 497 6.05 -2.32 14.12
N GLY A 498 5.98 -3.01 15.26
CA GLY A 498 6.59 -4.32 15.44
C GLY A 498 7.94 -4.24 16.17
N PRO A 499 8.51 -5.39 16.56
CA PRO A 499 9.69 -5.42 17.42
C PRO A 499 10.95 -4.78 16.79
N GLY A 500 11.05 -4.73 15.45
CA GLY A 500 12.17 -4.09 14.74
C GLY A 500 12.00 -2.59 14.48
N SER A 501 10.86 -1.99 14.86
CA SER A 501 10.53 -0.61 14.50
C SER A 501 10.98 0.43 15.53
N SER A 502 11.72 0.04 16.57
CA SER A 502 12.19 0.99 17.59
C SER A 502 13.13 2.03 16.97
N LEU A 503 12.85 3.31 17.23
CA LEU A 503 13.63 4.43 16.69
C LEU A 503 14.83 4.81 17.57
N SER A 504 14.91 4.32 18.81
CA SER A 504 15.91 4.78 19.80
C SER A 504 17.35 4.44 19.43
N GLY A 505 17.56 3.36 18.67
CA GLY A 505 18.89 2.90 18.24
C GLY A 505 19.31 3.33 16.84
N ARG A 506 18.51 4.15 16.15
CA ARG A 506 18.73 4.52 14.74
C ARG A 506 19.97 5.40 14.58
N VAL A 507 20.53 5.38 13.38
CA VAL A 507 21.62 6.29 12.97
C VAL A 507 21.25 7.76 13.19
N ARG A 508 22.27 8.60 13.40
CA ARG A 508 22.12 10.06 13.59
C ARG A 508 22.58 10.87 12.38
N TRP A 509 22.44 10.30 11.18
CA TRP A 509 22.85 10.98 9.95
C TRP A 509 21.93 12.17 9.66
N PRO A 510 22.45 13.30 9.13
CA PRO A 510 21.59 14.44 8.79
C PRO A 510 20.46 14.11 7.80
N GLY A 511 20.70 13.17 6.88
CA GLY A 511 19.69 12.69 5.93
C GLY A 511 18.70 11.65 6.47
N TYR A 512 18.85 11.20 7.72
CA TYR A 512 17.87 10.31 8.36
C TYR A 512 16.79 11.13 9.07
N HIS A 513 15.53 10.76 8.84
CA HIS A 513 14.37 11.51 9.29
C HIS A 513 13.34 10.61 9.97
N ILE A 514 13.06 10.92 11.24
CA ILE A 514 11.84 10.46 11.90
C ILE A 514 10.72 11.38 11.46
N ILE A 515 9.82 10.88 10.61
CA ILE A 515 8.70 11.66 10.11
C ILE A 515 7.61 11.64 11.18
N GLN A 516 7.25 12.80 11.70
CA GLN A 516 6.17 12.95 12.70
C GLN A 516 4.93 13.59 12.08
N ASP A 517 5.14 14.58 11.21
CA ASP A 517 4.08 15.31 10.54
C ASP A 517 3.38 14.46 9.46
N PRO A 518 2.07 14.20 9.57
CA PRO A 518 1.29 13.52 8.55
C PRO A 518 1.31 14.23 7.19
N SER A 519 1.46 15.56 7.17
CA SER A 519 1.51 16.32 5.91
C SER A 519 2.78 16.00 5.11
N THR A 520 3.91 15.86 5.80
CA THR A 520 5.18 15.37 5.24
C THR A 520 5.04 13.93 4.72
N ALA A 521 4.47 13.04 5.54
CA ALA A 521 4.22 11.66 5.12
C ALA A 521 3.31 11.55 3.87
N SER A 522 2.38 12.50 3.70
CA SER A 522 1.45 12.50 2.56
C SER A 522 2.13 12.64 1.20
N TYR A 523 3.29 13.31 1.11
CA TYR A 523 4.06 13.44 -0.14
C TYR A 523 4.55 12.10 -0.68
N PHE A 524 4.74 11.13 0.20
CA PHE A 524 5.22 9.81 -0.12
C PHE A 524 4.08 8.81 -0.41
N THR A 525 2.83 9.24 -0.40
CA THR A 525 1.69 8.35 -0.71
C THR A 525 1.53 8.11 -2.20
N VAL A 526 0.89 7.00 -2.58
CA VAL A 526 0.59 6.64 -3.98
C VAL A 526 0.03 7.81 -4.81
N GLY A 527 -0.93 8.55 -4.25
CA GLY A 527 -1.61 9.63 -4.97
C GLY A 527 -0.75 10.88 -5.20
N ARG A 528 0.32 11.09 -4.41
CA ARG A 528 1.22 12.24 -4.59
C ARG A 528 2.56 11.85 -5.21
N PHE A 529 3.14 10.74 -4.80
CA PHE A 529 4.49 10.35 -5.17
C PHE A 529 4.60 9.83 -6.61
N ILE A 530 3.57 9.11 -7.09
CA ILE A 530 3.53 8.53 -8.44
C ILE A 530 2.31 8.97 -9.24
N ASP A 531 1.62 10.04 -8.79
CA ASP A 531 0.35 10.51 -9.35
C ASP A 531 -0.66 9.35 -9.56
N GLY A 532 -0.72 8.39 -8.63
CA GLY A 532 -1.39 7.11 -8.88
C GLY A 532 -2.87 7.22 -9.27
N MET A 533 -3.56 8.30 -8.88
CA MET A 533 -4.95 8.54 -9.25
C MET A 533 -5.16 8.85 -10.74
N SER A 534 -4.12 9.18 -11.51
CA SER A 534 -4.24 9.44 -12.95
C SER A 534 -4.18 8.17 -13.80
N TRP A 535 -3.55 7.09 -13.32
CA TRP A 535 -3.28 5.92 -14.15
C TRP A 535 -3.64 4.57 -13.50
N LEU A 536 -3.53 4.43 -12.17
CA LEU A 536 -3.82 3.14 -11.50
C LEU A 536 -5.27 2.67 -11.65
N PRO A 537 -6.32 3.53 -11.67
CA PRO A 537 -7.69 3.05 -11.87
C PRO A 537 -7.88 2.24 -13.16
N ALA A 538 -7.17 2.56 -14.25
CA ALA A 538 -7.29 1.79 -15.49
C ALA A 538 -6.62 0.42 -15.43
N THR A 539 -5.79 0.14 -14.41
CA THR A 539 -5.12 -1.15 -14.26
C THR A 539 -6.04 -2.24 -13.67
N GLY A 540 -7.18 -1.86 -13.06
CA GLY A 540 -8.01 -2.78 -12.27
C GLY A 540 -7.44 -3.09 -10.88
N VAL A 541 -6.20 -2.67 -10.57
CA VAL A 541 -5.54 -2.95 -9.29
C VAL A 541 -6.12 -2.05 -8.19
N LYS A 542 -6.54 -2.66 -7.08
CA LYS A 542 -6.99 -1.91 -5.90
C LYS A 542 -5.80 -1.25 -5.21
N PHE A 543 -5.91 0.04 -4.92
CA PHE A 543 -4.86 0.80 -4.22
C PHE A 543 -5.45 1.81 -3.24
N SER A 544 -4.64 2.25 -2.28
CA SER A 544 -4.96 3.39 -1.43
C SER A 544 -4.13 4.60 -1.84
N ALA A 545 -4.79 5.67 -2.27
CA ALA A 545 -4.12 6.88 -2.74
C ALA A 545 -3.38 7.66 -1.62
N GLY A 546 -3.84 7.55 -0.36
CA GLY A 546 -3.28 8.29 0.77
C GLY A 546 -2.84 7.41 1.93
N ALA A 547 -2.24 8.03 2.95
CA ALA A 547 -1.94 7.41 4.23
C ALA A 547 -3.22 7.41 5.10
N LEU A 548 -4.10 6.43 4.89
CA LEU A 548 -5.31 6.30 5.72
C LEU A 548 -4.93 5.87 7.15
N CYS A 549 -5.66 6.38 8.14
CA CYS A 549 -5.51 5.98 9.54
C CYS A 549 -5.81 4.47 9.70
N ARG A 550 -4.96 3.78 10.49
CA ARG A 550 -4.91 2.30 10.62
C ARG A 550 -6.26 1.67 11.01
N CYS A 551 -7.04 2.32 11.87
CA CYS A 551 -8.39 1.87 12.25
C CYS A 551 -9.33 1.80 11.06
N ARG A 552 -9.39 2.83 10.22
CA ARG A 552 -10.29 2.89 9.07
C ARG A 552 -9.96 1.80 8.04
N ARG A 553 -8.68 1.51 7.79
CA ARG A 553 -8.29 0.44 6.86
C ARG A 553 -8.46 -0.96 7.45
N ARG A 554 -8.11 -1.23 8.71
CA ARG A 554 -8.41 -2.56 9.31
C ARG A 554 -9.92 -2.77 9.37
N PHE A 555 -10.69 -1.76 9.74
CA PHE A 555 -12.15 -1.82 9.71
C PHE A 555 -12.68 -2.06 8.29
N GLN A 556 -12.17 -1.35 7.28
CA GLN A 556 -12.62 -1.49 5.89
C GLN A 556 -12.07 -2.73 5.16
N ALA A 557 -10.90 -3.24 5.53
CA ALA A 557 -10.36 -4.51 5.04
C ALA A 557 -11.03 -5.71 5.72
N SER A 558 -11.39 -5.58 7.01
CA SER A 558 -12.31 -6.50 7.67
C SER A 558 -13.68 -6.44 7.00
N PHE A 559 -14.24 -5.25 6.71
CA PHE A 559 -15.51 -5.09 5.99
C PHE A 559 -15.47 -5.62 4.55
N ASN A 560 -14.37 -5.42 3.82
CA ASN A 560 -14.22 -5.93 2.44
C ASN A 560 -13.95 -7.45 2.40
N LYS A 561 -13.41 -8.03 3.48
CA LYS A 561 -13.40 -9.49 3.69
C LYS A 561 -14.79 -9.99 4.05
N ILE A 562 -15.57 -9.25 4.82
CA ILE A 562 -16.96 -9.55 5.16
C ILE A 562 -17.86 -9.48 3.91
N GLY A 563 -17.67 -8.50 3.03
CA GLY A 563 -18.40 -8.37 1.75
C GLY A 563 -18.09 -9.47 0.71
N ARG A 564 -17.22 -10.42 1.05
CA ARG A 564 -16.90 -11.61 0.24
C ARG A 564 -17.29 -12.93 0.91
N LEU A 565 -17.86 -12.88 2.12
CA LEU A 565 -18.35 -14.07 2.80
C LEU A 565 -19.82 -14.25 2.44
N ASP A 566 -20.17 -15.50 2.14
CA ASP A 566 -21.55 -15.96 2.11
C ASP A 566 -22.24 -15.50 3.42
N ILE A 567 -23.32 -14.73 3.30
CA ILE A 567 -24.02 -14.12 4.44
C ILE A 567 -24.45 -15.20 5.45
N ASN A 568 -24.75 -16.41 4.95
CA ASN A 568 -25.09 -17.57 5.77
C ASN A 568 -23.93 -18.04 6.66
N TYR A 569 -22.68 -17.87 6.21
CA TYR A 569 -21.49 -18.22 6.99
C TYR A 569 -21.14 -17.14 8.03
N VAL A 570 -21.45 -15.87 7.74
CA VAL A 570 -21.26 -14.76 8.68
C VAL A 570 -22.21 -14.88 9.87
N ASP A 571 -23.48 -15.23 9.64
CA ASP A 571 -24.44 -15.48 10.70
C ASP A 571 -24.01 -16.67 11.57
N LYS A 572 -23.49 -17.74 10.96
CA LYS A 572 -22.92 -18.90 11.67
C LYS A 572 -21.71 -18.52 12.53
N MET A 573 -20.80 -17.69 12.01
CA MET A 573 -19.63 -17.21 12.77
C MET A 573 -20.02 -16.26 13.92
N ILE A 574 -20.98 -15.36 13.70
CA ILE A 574 -21.48 -14.45 14.75
C ILE A 574 -22.19 -15.25 15.84
N SER A 575 -22.97 -16.27 15.46
CA SER A 575 -23.62 -17.19 16.40
C SER A 575 -22.59 -17.96 17.24
N ASN A 576 -21.59 -18.56 16.61
CA ASN A 576 -20.51 -19.27 17.30
C ASN A 576 -19.72 -18.34 18.26
N LEU A 577 -19.45 -17.11 17.83
CA LEU A 577 -18.74 -16.13 18.66
C LEU A 577 -19.57 -15.70 19.88
N LYS A 578 -20.90 -15.55 19.73
CA LYS A 578 -21.81 -15.33 20.87
C LYS A 578 -21.77 -16.51 21.84
N ILE A 579 -21.85 -17.75 21.33
CA ILE A 579 -21.77 -18.98 22.15
C ILE A 579 -20.47 -19.01 22.95
N TRP A 580 -19.31 -18.77 22.31
CA TRP A 580 -18.01 -18.81 22.99
C TRP A 580 -17.82 -17.69 24.02
N LEU A 581 -18.31 -16.48 23.72
CA LEU A 581 -18.24 -15.36 24.66
C LEU A 581 -19.17 -15.58 25.86
N SER A 582 -20.38 -16.10 25.63
CA SER A 582 -21.29 -16.51 26.70
C SER A 582 -20.67 -17.61 27.57
N ALA A 583 -20.08 -18.65 26.96
CA ALA A 583 -19.39 -19.70 27.71
C ALA A 583 -18.20 -19.17 28.52
N THR A 584 -17.44 -18.21 27.98
CA THR A 584 -16.31 -17.59 28.68
C THR A 584 -16.76 -16.82 29.91
N ILE A 585 -17.87 -16.07 29.81
CA ILE A 585 -18.47 -15.38 30.97
C ILE A 585 -18.92 -16.40 32.01
N THR A 586 -19.60 -17.48 31.58
CA THR A 586 -20.01 -18.57 32.47
C THR A 586 -18.82 -19.20 33.18
N TYR A 587 -17.72 -19.51 32.48
CA TYR A 587 -16.52 -20.08 33.11
C TYR A 587 -15.86 -19.12 34.11
N GLN A 588 -15.84 -17.82 33.81
CA GLN A 588 -15.34 -16.80 34.74
C GLN A 588 -16.21 -16.72 36.00
N GLU A 589 -17.54 -16.80 35.85
CA GLU A 589 -18.47 -16.83 36.98
C GLU A 589 -18.37 -18.12 37.79
N THR A 590 -18.30 -19.29 37.15
CA THR A 590 -18.06 -20.57 37.82
C THR A 590 -16.73 -20.57 38.58
N CYS A 591 -15.69 -19.94 38.01
CA CYS A 591 -14.42 -19.77 38.69
C CYS A 591 -14.57 -18.92 39.96
N ILE A 592 -15.37 -17.85 39.93
CA ILE A 592 -15.65 -17.00 41.09
C ILE A 592 -16.49 -17.75 42.14
N ASP A 593 -17.54 -18.46 41.70
CA ASP A 593 -18.42 -19.27 42.56
C ASP A 593 -17.61 -20.34 43.32
N GLY A 594 -16.57 -20.91 42.70
CA GLY A 594 -15.64 -21.85 43.34
C GLY A 594 -14.87 -21.29 44.55
N PHE A 595 -14.89 -19.97 44.78
CA PHE A 595 -14.28 -19.30 45.93
C PHE A 595 -15.31 -18.71 46.92
N GLU A 596 -16.62 -18.94 46.75
CA GLU A 596 -17.65 -18.38 47.64
C GLU A 596 -17.47 -18.82 49.10
N ASN A 597 -16.98 -20.04 49.34
CA ASN A 597 -16.72 -20.58 50.69
C ASN A 597 -15.23 -20.56 51.08
N ALA A 598 -14.37 -19.89 50.32
CA ALA A 598 -12.94 -19.83 50.61
C ALA A 598 -12.67 -18.92 51.82
N THR A 599 -12.00 -19.44 52.85
CA THR A 599 -11.64 -18.66 54.03
C THR A 599 -10.59 -17.58 53.70
N GLY A 600 -10.90 -16.31 53.98
CA GLY A 600 -10.00 -15.15 53.80
C GLY A 600 -10.24 -14.34 52.52
N ASN A 601 -9.36 -13.38 52.21
CA ASN A 601 -9.54 -12.42 51.09
C ASN A 601 -9.31 -13.02 49.68
N ALA A 602 -9.27 -14.35 49.55
CA ALA A 602 -8.96 -15.03 48.29
C ALA A 602 -10.06 -14.80 47.24
N GLY A 603 -11.33 -14.96 47.60
CA GLY A 603 -12.46 -14.72 46.69
C GLY A 603 -12.53 -13.28 46.17
N GLU A 604 -12.26 -12.28 47.03
CA GLU A 604 -12.27 -10.87 46.63
C GLU A 604 -11.09 -10.52 45.72
N LYS A 605 -9.92 -11.14 45.93
CA LYS A 605 -8.77 -11.01 45.02
C LYS A 605 -9.02 -11.63 43.66
N VAL A 606 -9.59 -12.84 43.61
CA VAL A 606 -9.95 -13.52 42.34
C VAL A 606 -10.98 -12.70 41.57
N ARG A 607 -12.00 -12.17 42.25
CA ARG A 607 -13.00 -11.27 41.64
C ARG A 607 -12.36 -10.01 41.06
N ASN A 608 -11.43 -9.37 41.77
CA ASN A 608 -10.72 -8.19 41.27
C ASN A 608 -9.78 -8.52 40.09
N LEU A 609 -9.13 -9.68 40.11
CA LEU A 609 -8.27 -10.16 39.01
C LEU A 609 -9.08 -10.44 37.73
N LEU A 610 -10.28 -11.03 37.87
CA LEU A 610 -11.13 -11.39 36.75
C LEU A 610 -12.01 -10.24 36.24
N LYS A 611 -12.16 -9.15 37.02
CA LYS A 611 -13.03 -8.01 36.69
C LYS A 611 -12.84 -7.48 35.27
N THR A 612 -11.59 -7.20 34.88
CA THR A 612 -11.28 -6.68 33.54
C THR A 612 -11.58 -7.72 32.44
N ALA A 613 -11.35 -9.00 32.71
CA ALA A 613 -11.65 -10.08 31.76
C ALA A 613 -13.17 -10.26 31.54
N MET A 614 -13.96 -10.11 32.61
CA MET A 614 -15.42 -10.13 32.56
C MET A 614 -15.98 -8.92 31.81
N GLU A 615 -15.48 -7.72 32.09
CA GLU A 615 -15.87 -6.49 31.38
C GLU A 615 -15.55 -6.57 29.87
N LEU A 616 -14.38 -7.11 29.50
CA LEU A 616 -14.00 -7.30 28.10
C LEU A 616 -14.86 -8.37 27.40
N SER A 617 -15.18 -9.47 28.09
CA SER A 617 -16.02 -10.55 27.54
C SER A 617 -17.46 -10.08 27.35
N SER A 618 -17.99 -9.33 28.32
CA SER A 618 -19.31 -8.68 28.26
C SER A 618 -19.39 -7.64 27.13
N ASN A 619 -18.39 -6.77 27.01
CA ASN A 619 -18.30 -5.80 25.90
C ASN A 619 -18.22 -6.51 24.54
N GLY A 620 -17.45 -7.60 24.44
CA GLY A 620 -17.38 -8.43 23.24
C GLY A 620 -18.75 -9.04 22.87
N LEU A 621 -19.50 -9.53 23.85
CA LEU A 621 -20.84 -10.10 23.65
C LEU A 621 -21.86 -9.02 23.23
N ALA A 622 -21.75 -7.81 23.79
CA ALA A 622 -22.58 -6.67 23.40
C ALA A 622 -22.30 -6.23 21.95
N ILE A 623 -21.03 -6.13 21.55
CA ILE A 623 -20.62 -5.76 20.19
C ILE A 623 -21.13 -6.77 19.17
N THR A 624 -20.98 -8.07 19.45
CA THR A 624 -21.45 -9.14 18.56
C THR A 624 -22.97 -9.23 18.49
N SER A 625 -23.68 -8.84 19.55
CA SER A 625 -25.14 -8.75 19.57
C SER A 625 -25.68 -7.62 18.70
N HIS A 626 -24.94 -6.52 18.55
CA HIS A 626 -25.33 -5.36 17.74
C HIS A 626 -24.73 -5.36 16.32
N ALA A 627 -23.91 -6.35 15.97
CA ALA A 627 -23.29 -6.48 14.65
C ALA A 627 -24.31 -6.59 13.49
N HIS A 628 -25.49 -7.17 13.77
CA HIS A 628 -26.58 -7.25 12.79
C HIS A 628 -27.20 -5.86 12.49
N ALA A 629 -27.22 -4.95 13.47
CA ALA A 629 -27.69 -3.57 13.27
C ALA A 629 -26.67 -2.71 12.50
N LEU A 630 -25.37 -2.98 12.66
CA LEU A 630 -24.29 -2.29 11.95
C LEU A 630 -24.24 -2.61 10.44
N CYS A 631 -24.83 -3.72 10.00
CA CYS A 631 -24.92 -4.08 8.58
C CYS A 631 -26.02 -3.29 7.83
N CYS A 632 -26.93 -2.61 8.55
CA CYS A 632 -28.08 -1.92 7.98
C CYS A 632 -28.31 -0.53 8.62
N ARG A 633 -27.36 0.42 8.47
CA ARG A 633 -27.57 1.87 8.21
C ARG A 633 -26.39 2.72 8.69
N ASP A 634 -26.03 3.69 7.84
CA ASP A 634 -25.23 4.87 8.18
C ASP A 634 -25.96 5.71 9.24
N VAL A 635 -25.37 5.83 10.44
CA VAL A 635 -25.42 6.96 11.41
C VAL A 635 -24.91 6.43 12.75
N ILE A 636 -23.88 7.08 13.32
CA ILE A 636 -23.39 6.83 14.68
C ILE A 636 -24.44 7.37 15.67
N PRO A 637 -25.04 6.56 16.57
CA PRO A 637 -25.98 7.07 17.57
C PRO A 637 -25.28 7.87 18.67
N SER A 638 -25.93 8.94 19.12
CA SER A 638 -25.44 9.97 20.05
C SER A 638 -25.46 9.58 21.55
N TRP A 639 -25.58 8.30 21.91
CA TRP A 639 -25.59 7.85 23.32
C TRP A 639 -24.21 7.39 23.83
N LEU A 640 -23.15 7.58 23.03
CA LEU A 640 -21.77 7.35 23.46
C LEU A 640 -21.20 8.46 24.37
N ASP A 641 -22.04 9.40 24.80
CA ASP A 641 -21.69 10.54 25.65
C ASP A 641 -22.67 10.64 26.83
N GLU A 642 -22.62 9.69 27.78
CA GLU A 642 -23.02 9.99 29.17
C GLU A 642 -22.22 9.13 30.18
N PRO A 643 -21.71 9.73 31.29
CA PRO A 643 -20.91 9.01 32.27
C PRO A 643 -21.59 8.92 33.64
N GLN A 644 -22.38 7.90 33.98
CA GLN A 644 -22.65 7.55 35.40
C GLN A 644 -23.16 6.12 35.57
N TRP A 645 -22.47 5.26 36.33
CA TRP A 645 -23.10 4.28 37.23
C TRP A 645 -22.19 3.98 38.43
N LYS A 646 -22.72 4.17 39.65
CA LYS A 646 -22.11 3.86 40.95
C LYS A 646 -22.51 2.45 41.41
N LEU A 647 -21.59 1.78 42.12
CA LEU A 647 -21.80 0.50 42.81
C LEU A 647 -22.76 0.65 44.00
N HIS A 648 -23.69 -0.29 44.16
CA HIS A 648 -24.23 -0.67 45.47
C HIS A 648 -24.02 -2.18 45.70
N ARG A 649 -23.63 -2.53 46.93
CA ARG A 649 -23.30 -3.86 47.42
C ARG A 649 -24.36 -4.24 48.46
N THR A 650 -24.94 -5.43 48.38
CA THR A 650 -25.76 -6.03 49.45
C THR A 650 -25.38 -7.50 49.64
N GLN A 651 -25.27 -7.93 50.89
CA GLN A 651 -24.89 -9.27 51.34
C GLN A 651 -26.04 -10.27 51.16
N MET A 652 -25.71 -11.54 50.91
CA MET A 652 -26.65 -12.68 50.95
C MET A 652 -26.54 -13.44 52.28
N PRO A 653 -27.64 -14.03 52.80
CA PRO A 653 -27.61 -14.97 53.91
C PRO A 653 -27.45 -16.45 53.48
N GLU A 654 -27.15 -17.29 54.48
CA GLU A 654 -26.68 -18.69 54.43
C GLU A 654 -27.60 -19.74 53.77
N ALA A 655 -26.95 -20.84 53.37
CA ALA A 655 -27.47 -21.99 52.65
C ALA A 655 -28.52 -22.81 53.43
N VAL A 656 -29.44 -23.44 52.69
CA VAL A 656 -30.34 -24.49 53.18
C VAL A 656 -30.12 -25.76 52.36
N GLU A 657 -29.87 -26.88 53.05
CA GLU A 657 -29.72 -28.22 52.47
C GLU A 657 -31.07 -28.79 51.98
N PRO A 658 -31.10 -29.54 50.86
CA PRO A 658 -32.31 -30.19 50.39
C PRO A 658 -32.51 -31.57 51.04
N ASN A 659 -33.63 -31.74 51.73
CA ASN A 659 -34.19 -33.06 52.04
C ASN A 659 -35.54 -33.20 51.33
N VAL A 660 -35.64 -34.05 50.31
CA VAL A 660 -36.94 -34.47 49.77
C VAL A 660 -36.99 -35.99 49.70
N VAL A 661 -37.81 -36.59 50.57
CA VAL A 661 -38.31 -37.96 50.45
C VAL A 661 -39.69 -37.88 49.80
N VAL A 662 -39.91 -38.64 48.73
CA VAL A 662 -41.21 -38.72 48.03
C VAL A 662 -42.06 -39.79 48.68
N THR A 663 -43.27 -39.43 49.12
CA THR A 663 -44.31 -40.38 49.55
C THR A 663 -45.62 -40.07 48.82
N GLU A 664 -46.26 -41.11 48.29
CA GLU A 664 -47.62 -41.04 47.76
C GLU A 664 -48.61 -40.99 48.93
N ASP A 665 -49.61 -40.11 48.87
CA ASP A 665 -50.79 -40.32 49.70
C ASP A 665 -51.56 -41.54 49.15
N GLY A 666 -52.30 -42.25 50.01
CA GLY A 666 -53.03 -43.47 49.63
C GLY A 666 -54.12 -43.30 48.56
N THR A 667 -54.12 -42.19 47.81
CA THR A 667 -54.92 -41.92 46.62
C THR A 667 -54.10 -41.87 45.32
N GLY A 668 -52.78 -42.08 45.40
CA GLY A 668 -51.86 -42.05 44.25
C GLY A 668 -51.42 -40.63 43.86
N LYS A 669 -51.55 -39.63 44.75
CA LYS A 669 -51.07 -38.26 44.52
C LYS A 669 -49.81 -37.97 45.33
N PHE A 670 -48.81 -37.36 44.68
CA PHE A 670 -47.53 -37.01 45.30
C PHE A 670 -47.67 -35.77 46.21
N LYS A 671 -47.22 -35.88 47.47
CA LYS A 671 -47.29 -34.78 48.45
C LYS A 671 -46.28 -33.65 48.25
N ASN A 672 -45.12 -33.94 47.67
CA ASN A 672 -44.05 -32.98 47.41
C ASN A 672 -43.83 -32.87 45.90
N LYS A 673 -44.37 -31.80 45.29
CA LYS A 673 -44.23 -31.54 43.85
C LYS A 673 -42.93 -30.80 43.53
N ALA A 674 -42.37 -31.04 42.36
CA ALA A 674 -41.14 -30.41 41.88
C ALA A 674 -41.44 -29.13 41.07
N TYR A 675 -40.53 -28.17 41.09
CA TYR A 675 -40.61 -26.97 40.24
C TYR A 675 -39.90 -27.23 38.91
N LEU A 676 -40.40 -26.66 37.81
CA LEU A 676 -39.79 -26.77 36.48
C LEU A 676 -38.40 -26.13 36.45
N ALA A 677 -38.21 -25.03 37.18
CA ALA A 677 -36.91 -24.42 37.32
C ALA A 677 -36.72 -23.46 38.48
N ARG A 678 -35.46 -23.07 38.64
CA ARG A 678 -34.97 -22.05 39.56
C ARG A 678 -33.95 -21.14 38.86
N PRO A 679 -34.05 -19.80 38.96
CA PRO A 679 -33.00 -18.89 38.55
C PRO A 679 -31.76 -19.05 39.44
N TRP A 680 -30.59 -19.29 38.85
CA TRP A 680 -29.32 -19.31 39.58
C TRP A 680 -28.65 -17.92 39.64
N LYS A 681 -28.75 -17.14 38.54
CA LYS A 681 -28.16 -15.78 38.41
C LYS A 681 -29.09 -14.85 37.59
N VAL A 682 -28.83 -13.54 37.64
CA VAL A 682 -29.54 -12.50 36.86
C VAL A 682 -29.37 -12.77 35.35
N CYS A 683 -30.37 -12.40 34.52
CA CYS A 683 -30.43 -12.63 33.07
C CYS A 683 -30.57 -14.10 32.62
N SER A 684 -30.84 -15.04 33.54
CA SER A 684 -31.10 -16.44 33.21
C SER A 684 -32.25 -16.59 32.19
N LYS A 685 -32.09 -17.51 31.24
CA LYS A 685 -33.13 -17.83 30.25
C LYS A 685 -33.42 -19.32 30.23
N MET A 686 -34.69 -19.71 30.39
CA MET A 686 -35.09 -21.10 30.15
C MET A 686 -36.46 -21.17 29.48
N ILE A 687 -36.54 -21.95 28.41
CA ILE A 687 -37.75 -22.15 27.64
C ILE A 687 -38.01 -23.66 27.57
N ILE A 688 -39.20 -24.11 27.98
CA ILE A 688 -39.62 -25.53 27.93
C ILE A 688 -40.73 -25.64 26.90
N MET A 689 -40.49 -26.40 25.82
CA MET A 689 -41.43 -26.52 24.71
C MET A 689 -41.68 -27.97 24.36
N GLU A 690 -42.91 -28.26 23.91
CA GLU A 690 -43.32 -29.56 23.35
C GLU A 690 -43.02 -30.75 24.27
N PHE A 691 -43.10 -30.54 25.58
CA PHE A 691 -42.76 -31.52 26.61
C PHE A 691 -44.01 -32.09 27.29
N TYR A 692 -43.98 -33.37 27.69
CA TYR A 692 -45.03 -33.99 28.49
C TYR A 692 -44.72 -33.85 29.99
N LEU A 693 -45.53 -33.08 30.72
CA LEU A 693 -45.38 -32.80 32.15
C LEU A 693 -46.37 -33.65 32.96
N GLU A 694 -45.83 -34.53 33.80
CA GLU A 694 -46.61 -35.37 34.74
C GLU A 694 -47.10 -34.58 35.96
N ASP A 695 -48.02 -35.16 36.75
CA ASP A 695 -48.62 -34.53 37.95
C ASP A 695 -47.63 -34.36 39.14
N LEU A 696 -46.36 -34.70 38.92
CA LEU A 696 -45.24 -34.47 39.82
C LEU A 696 -44.76 -33.01 39.83
N ILE A 697 -45.15 -32.20 38.85
CA ILE A 697 -44.78 -30.78 38.76
C ILE A 697 -45.79 -29.90 39.50
N ASP A 698 -45.28 -28.96 40.29
CA ASP A 698 -46.08 -28.00 41.05
C ASP A 698 -46.76 -26.99 40.12
N SER A 699 -48.02 -26.62 40.44
CA SER A 699 -48.79 -25.64 39.66
C SER A 699 -48.23 -24.22 39.72
N ASP A 700 -47.39 -23.91 40.71
CA ASP A 700 -46.65 -22.65 40.76
C ASP A 700 -45.44 -22.63 39.81
N GLY A 701 -45.07 -23.77 39.22
CA GLY A 701 -44.15 -23.92 38.07
C GLY A 701 -42.69 -23.55 38.30
N TRP A 702 -42.37 -22.51 39.08
CA TRP A 702 -41.03 -21.89 39.18
C TRP A 702 -40.72 -21.44 40.62
N LEU A 703 -39.50 -21.68 41.11
CA LEU A 703 -39.10 -21.34 42.49
C LEU A 703 -38.28 -20.03 42.55
N PRO A 704 -38.72 -18.98 43.30
CA PRO A 704 -37.94 -17.75 43.48
C PRO A 704 -36.85 -17.91 44.55
N TRP A 705 -35.67 -17.34 44.32
CA TRP A 705 -34.54 -17.40 45.27
C TRP A 705 -34.23 -16.07 45.99
N MET A 706 -34.64 -14.89 45.49
CA MET A 706 -34.21 -13.59 46.06
C MET A 706 -35.21 -12.44 45.92
N GLU A 707 -34.96 -11.35 46.67
CA GLU A 707 -35.71 -10.09 46.64
C GLU A 707 -36.03 -9.65 45.21
N THR A 708 -37.29 -9.27 45.00
CA THR A 708 -37.99 -9.16 43.71
C THR A 708 -37.48 -8.08 42.74
N SER A 709 -36.41 -7.36 43.07
CA SER A 709 -35.98 -6.15 42.35
C SER A 709 -35.03 -6.39 41.16
N GLU A 710 -34.28 -7.50 41.11
CA GLU A 710 -33.33 -7.80 40.02
C GLU A 710 -33.79 -8.91 39.06
N LEU A 711 -34.97 -9.49 39.31
CA LEU A 711 -35.50 -10.65 38.58
C LEU A 711 -36.13 -10.32 37.21
N SER A 712 -36.40 -9.03 36.94
CA SER A 712 -37.00 -8.55 35.69
C SER A 712 -36.13 -8.73 34.43
N ALA A 713 -34.85 -9.08 34.61
CA ALA A 713 -33.92 -9.36 33.51
C ALA A 713 -33.95 -10.83 33.04
N CYS A 714 -34.51 -11.76 33.82
CA CYS A 714 -34.59 -13.17 33.48
C CYS A 714 -35.78 -13.46 32.55
N HIS A 715 -35.64 -14.44 31.65
CA HIS A 715 -36.69 -14.77 30.66
C HIS A 715 -37.08 -16.26 30.75
N TYR A 716 -38.31 -16.52 31.17
CA TYR A 716 -38.87 -17.87 31.30
C TYR A 716 -40.14 -18.00 30.48
N GLY A 717 -40.28 -19.13 29.79
CA GLY A 717 -41.43 -19.35 28.93
C GLY A 717 -41.72 -20.80 28.63
N GLU A 718 -43.00 -21.06 28.36
CA GLU A 718 -43.52 -22.39 28.03
C GLU A 718 -44.29 -22.34 26.72
N TYR A 719 -44.17 -23.38 25.90
CA TYR A 719 -44.87 -23.49 24.63
C TYR A 719 -45.32 -24.91 24.32
N ASN A 720 -46.63 -25.10 24.15
CA ASN A 720 -47.23 -26.36 23.67
C ASN A 720 -46.84 -27.61 24.50
N ASN A 721 -46.68 -27.47 25.81
CA ASN A 721 -46.48 -28.59 26.73
C ASN A 721 -47.82 -29.32 26.96
N ALA A 722 -47.77 -30.64 27.18
CA ALA A 722 -48.93 -31.51 27.38
C ALA A 722 -48.85 -32.29 28.70
N GLY A 723 -49.96 -32.87 29.16
CA GLY A 723 -50.00 -33.69 30.38
C GLY A 723 -50.60 -33.00 31.61
N PRO A 724 -50.83 -33.73 32.72
CA PRO A 724 -51.52 -33.22 33.91
C PRO A 724 -50.82 -32.03 34.57
N GLY A 725 -49.48 -32.01 34.54
CA GLY A 725 -48.65 -30.91 35.06
C GLY A 725 -48.54 -29.71 34.11
N ALA A 726 -49.03 -29.81 32.88
CA ALA A 726 -49.08 -28.70 31.92
C ALA A 726 -50.37 -27.87 32.03
N ASN A 727 -51.28 -28.22 32.94
CA ASN A 727 -52.57 -27.55 33.09
C ASN A 727 -52.42 -26.19 33.80
N MET A 728 -52.38 -25.14 32.99
CA MET A 728 -52.12 -23.76 33.38
C MET A 728 -53.27 -23.02 34.11
N ILE A 729 -54.36 -23.72 34.45
CA ILE A 729 -55.57 -23.09 35.03
C ILE A 729 -55.33 -22.57 36.47
N GLY A 730 -54.20 -22.92 37.09
CA GLY A 730 -53.72 -22.36 38.36
C GLY A 730 -52.49 -21.46 38.26
N ASN A 731 -52.09 -21.00 37.07
CA ASN A 731 -50.76 -20.42 36.82
C ASN A 731 -50.33 -19.32 37.80
N VAL A 732 -49.30 -19.66 38.57
CA VAL A 732 -48.07 -18.89 38.81
C VAL A 732 -48.26 -17.37 38.97
N LYS A 733 -48.32 -16.91 40.21
CA LYS A 733 -48.25 -15.49 40.60
C LYS A 733 -46.83 -14.92 40.47
N TRP A 734 -46.17 -15.11 39.33
CA TRP A 734 -44.85 -14.53 39.06
C TRP A 734 -44.93 -13.63 37.83
N HIS A 735 -44.75 -12.33 38.04
CA HIS A 735 -45.13 -11.27 37.08
C HIS A 735 -44.41 -11.31 35.72
N ASP A 736 -43.32 -12.08 35.57
CA ASP A 736 -42.45 -12.08 34.38
C ASP A 736 -42.34 -13.43 33.64
N ALA A 737 -42.98 -14.50 34.12
CA ALA A 737 -43.08 -15.76 33.36
C ALA A 737 -44.14 -15.62 32.25
N LYS A 738 -43.77 -15.81 30.98
CA LYS A 738 -44.64 -15.52 29.83
C LYS A 738 -44.93 -16.78 29.01
N THR A 739 -46.20 -17.06 28.74
CA THR A 739 -46.57 -17.98 27.65
C THR A 739 -46.12 -17.35 26.33
N ILE A 740 -45.21 -18.02 25.62
CA ILE A 740 -44.64 -17.50 24.38
C ILE A 740 -45.51 -17.92 23.19
N THR A 741 -45.64 -17.05 22.19
CA THR A 741 -46.42 -17.34 20.98
C THR A 741 -45.66 -18.29 20.06
N SER A 742 -46.36 -18.95 19.12
CA SER A 742 -45.74 -19.82 18.10
C SER A 742 -44.63 -19.10 17.32
N THR A 743 -44.82 -17.82 17.00
CA THR A 743 -43.80 -16.99 16.34
C THR A 743 -42.56 -16.73 17.20
N CYS A 744 -42.71 -16.65 18.53
CA CYS A 744 -41.60 -16.54 19.46
C CYS A 744 -40.91 -17.90 19.68
N ALA A 745 -41.67 -18.99 19.80
CA ALA A 745 -41.16 -20.35 19.95
C ALA A 745 -40.26 -20.75 18.77
N ASN A 746 -40.60 -20.34 17.54
CA ASN A 746 -39.79 -20.59 16.35
C ASN A 746 -38.36 -20.01 16.42
N LYS A 747 -38.09 -19.05 17.30
CA LYS A 747 -36.73 -18.50 17.51
C LYS A 747 -35.86 -19.34 18.44
N TYR A 748 -36.43 -20.38 19.06
CA TYR A 748 -35.79 -21.23 20.07
C TYR A 748 -35.72 -22.71 19.64
N ILE A 749 -36.00 -23.02 18.36
CA ILE A 749 -35.92 -24.38 17.81
C ILE A 749 -34.45 -24.84 17.75
N PRO A 750 -34.13 -26.11 18.09
CA PRO A 750 -32.75 -26.62 18.12
C PRO A 750 -31.96 -26.43 16.82
N SER A 751 -32.61 -26.44 15.65
CA SER A 751 -31.95 -26.22 14.34
C SER A 751 -31.23 -24.86 14.25
N ILE A 752 -31.73 -23.85 14.96
CA ILE A 752 -31.13 -22.50 15.04
C ILE A 752 -29.87 -22.49 15.91
N PHE A 753 -29.75 -23.42 16.86
CA PHE A 753 -28.63 -23.50 17.82
C PHE A 753 -27.59 -24.58 17.46
N LEU A 754 -28.00 -25.69 16.86
CA LEU A 754 -27.17 -26.88 16.61
C LEU A 754 -26.84 -27.10 15.13
N GLY A 755 -27.43 -26.34 14.20
CA GLY A 755 -27.06 -26.40 12.78
C GLY A 755 -27.22 -27.79 12.15
N CYS A 756 -28.35 -28.45 12.39
CA CYS A 756 -28.75 -29.63 11.61
C CYS A 756 -29.50 -29.15 10.36
N ASP A 757 -28.87 -29.30 9.20
CA ASP A 757 -29.51 -29.22 7.89
C ASP A 757 -30.39 -30.48 7.69
N GLU A 758 -31.62 -30.28 7.21
CA GLU A 758 -32.29 -31.24 6.30
C GLU A 758 -32.06 -30.77 4.86
#